data_AF-A0A2E0R429-F1
#
_entry.id   AF-A0A2E0R429-F1
#
_cell.length_a   1.000
_cell.length_b   1.000
_cell.length_c   1.000
_cell.angle_alpha   90.00
_cell.angle_beta   90.00
_cell.angle_gamma   90.00
#
_symmetry.space_group_name_H-M   'P 1'
#
loop_
_entity.id
_entity.type
_entity.pdbx_description
1 polymer ?
#
loop_
_entity_poly.entity_id
_entity_poly.type
_entity_poly.pdbx_seq_one_letter_code
_entity_poly.pdbx_strand_id
1 'polypeptide(L)'
;MFRNCCKTLPSEGGKRAHRCNVSRYTDRSSARGALLFLSLLAALFSTGGQNGRADSIQAQPLLSAEPVAGEKERKPLLNSFFGEKRGAKKSESPEMAVEPISAKPVEVSAATESADLPAVKVTKKGEPVEDSIKVGYETSSPAEKKSVLGWWFKKGEAEADKIEEKEIFEPAPDVDNSEIFEAQTIALTKSESELAVDARIEKLYNEIEGRICQFTDPELNINQFAGDGVPIDFNETWGQDILRSYWGGQPRISRSLDSVYSAAMSHSYRVKDLTYIPQITETNIGAAEGEFDPEIFSELRREHIDEPTGSTLTTGTTGRLIEDNWTGEVGARKKFINGGEAELSHDFLSRKNNSTFLDPNPQTQTDVRLRVVQPLLRGNGIEYNTISIKVANLDTRIATEQMVNALEDYLLEVNRSYWGVYLARAAYAQRLELVGVTGDVVNLLKEREEIDAEATASEIVRAKASLLERKADLIRSKTAIRTAEERLRSLLNDPSMPMGMAAEFIPSSKPILSPPCDDVQTVAHLAIKNRAEIVGSENAIRVAGLRRDAARHDLLPRLNVTGEIGYAGLDRGRDFRGAYDDTNEYGAGWAFGFTFSQPWERRFAKSFEVRRDLEYDQAVNQLRLAGNEIILDVLVSYREVVTAYQDMQAKYQAVRASREEVRKLEELVKTDAGEDSGRTIGSRLQILLDAIERNQTAEESYLVSVVAYNYSLAALERAKGTFIRLDNYK
;
A
#
# COMPACT_ATOMS: atom_id res chain seq x y z
N MET A 1 18.42 -34.04 33.18
CA MET A 1 18.51 -35.38 33.83
C MET A 1 17.10 -35.98 33.93
N PHE A 2 17.02 -37.31 33.90
CA PHE A 2 15.84 -38.16 34.14
C PHE A 2 14.63 -38.14 33.19
N ARG A 3 14.05 -39.34 33.07
CA ARG A 3 13.04 -39.83 32.12
C ARG A 3 11.94 -40.54 32.95
N ASN A 4 10.75 -40.64 32.36
CA ASN A 4 9.73 -41.69 32.59
C ASN A 4 9.04 -41.82 33.97
N CYS A 5 7.72 -41.64 33.97
CA CYS A 5 6.79 -42.73 34.34
C CYS A 5 5.44 -42.57 33.63
N CYS A 6 4.87 -43.67 33.15
CA CYS A 6 3.55 -43.73 32.51
C CYS A 6 2.47 -44.17 33.51
N LYS A 7 1.21 -43.79 33.26
CA LYS A 7 0.02 -44.64 33.43
C LYS A 7 -1.18 -44.06 32.66
N THR A 8 -2.11 -44.92 32.28
CA THR A 8 -3.16 -44.65 31.26
C THR A 8 -4.56 -45.08 31.74
N LEU A 9 -5.60 -44.63 31.00
CA LEU A 9 -7.01 -45.08 31.01
C LEU A 9 -7.94 -44.51 32.13
N PRO A 10 -9.29 -44.49 31.94
CA PRO A 10 -10.01 -43.88 30.81
C PRO A 10 -11.32 -43.14 31.21
N SER A 11 -12.02 -42.57 30.20
CA SER A 11 -13.47 -42.25 30.13
C SER A 11 -14.18 -41.45 31.23
N GLU A 12 -14.80 -40.32 30.85
CA GLU A 12 -16.27 -40.20 30.77
C GLU A 12 -16.70 -38.93 30.01
N GLY A 13 -17.90 -38.95 29.42
CA GLY A 13 -18.39 -37.86 28.54
C GLY A 13 -19.27 -36.84 29.28
N GLY A 14 -19.11 -35.55 28.97
CA GLY A 14 -19.94 -34.49 29.53
C GLY A 14 -20.03 -33.27 28.63
N LYS A 15 -21.15 -33.11 27.92
CA LYS A 15 -21.43 -31.92 27.10
C LYS A 15 -21.55 -30.66 27.98
N ARG A 16 -20.69 -29.65 27.77
CA ARG A 16 -21.01 -28.25 28.09
C ARG A 16 -20.52 -27.34 26.97
N ALA A 17 -21.47 -26.63 26.35
CA ALA A 17 -21.17 -25.60 25.38
C ALA A 17 -20.67 -24.35 26.12
N HIS A 18 -19.48 -23.88 25.79
CA HIS A 18 -18.99 -22.57 26.23
C HIS A 18 -18.97 -21.61 25.05
N ARG A 19 -19.61 -20.45 25.24
CA ARG A 19 -19.59 -19.32 24.31
C ARG A 19 -18.18 -18.72 24.33
N CYS A 20 -17.53 -18.61 23.17
CA CYS A 20 -16.40 -17.70 23.04
C CYS A 20 -16.93 -16.26 22.88
N ASN A 21 -17.13 -15.57 24.01
CA ASN A 21 -17.10 -14.11 24.01
C ASN A 21 -15.63 -13.69 24.06
N VAL A 22 -15.19 -12.89 23.09
CA VAL A 22 -13.89 -12.20 23.16
C VAL A 22 -14.06 -11.01 24.10
N SER A 23 -13.88 -11.25 25.41
CA SER A 23 -13.84 -10.19 26.41
C SER A 23 -12.40 -9.83 26.75
N ARG A 24 -12.09 -8.53 26.67
CA ARG A 24 -10.92 -7.81 27.22
C ARG A 24 -10.09 -8.67 28.19
N TYR A 25 -8.92 -9.14 27.74
CA TYR A 25 -7.92 -9.73 28.63
C TYR A 25 -7.26 -8.59 29.42
N THR A 26 -7.78 -8.30 30.62
CA THR A 26 -7.09 -7.43 31.56
C THR A 26 -5.89 -8.16 32.14
N ASP A 27 -4.71 -7.53 32.06
CA ASP A 27 -3.47 -8.18 32.48
C ASP A 27 -3.47 -8.46 33.98
N ARG A 28 -3.43 -9.76 34.30
CA ARG A 28 -3.16 -10.29 35.65
C ARG A 28 -2.17 -11.47 35.59
N SER A 29 -1.49 -11.62 34.46
CA SER A 29 -0.56 -12.72 34.17
C SER A 29 0.90 -12.29 34.33
N SER A 30 1.24 -11.06 33.97
CA SER A 30 2.60 -10.51 34.10
C SER A 30 3.14 -10.60 35.53
N ALA A 31 2.35 -10.13 36.51
CA ALA A 31 2.73 -10.14 37.93
C ALA A 31 3.01 -11.55 38.49
N ARG A 32 2.27 -12.57 38.05
CA ARG A 32 2.51 -13.97 38.49
C ARG A 32 3.72 -14.59 37.81
N GLY A 33 3.99 -14.24 36.54
CA GLY A 33 5.22 -14.62 35.84
C GLY A 33 6.46 -14.03 36.52
N ALA A 34 6.45 -12.73 36.78
CA ALA A 34 7.56 -12.02 37.43
C ALA A 34 7.84 -12.55 38.85
N LEU A 35 6.80 -12.75 39.68
CA LEU A 35 6.96 -13.32 41.02
C LEU A 35 7.51 -14.76 41.00
N LEU A 36 7.10 -15.58 40.03
CA LEU A 36 7.65 -16.92 39.86
C LEU A 36 9.12 -16.88 39.41
N PHE A 37 9.49 -15.98 38.50
CA PHE A 37 10.89 -15.81 38.04
C PHE A 37 11.81 -15.32 39.17
N LEU A 38 11.38 -14.33 39.96
CA LEU A 38 12.07 -13.85 41.16
C LEU A 38 12.24 -14.98 42.19
N SER A 39 11.20 -15.80 42.42
CA SER A 39 11.30 -16.95 43.34
C SER A 39 12.27 -18.05 42.86
N LEU A 40 12.39 -18.25 41.54
CA LEU A 40 13.31 -19.21 40.93
C LEU A 40 14.77 -18.74 40.97
N LEU A 41 15.01 -17.43 40.79
CA LEU A 41 16.31 -16.82 41.00
C LEU A 41 16.73 -16.92 42.48
N ALA A 42 15.86 -16.57 43.42
CA ALA A 42 16.13 -16.73 44.86
C ALA A 42 16.45 -18.18 45.25
N ALA A 43 15.77 -19.17 44.64
CA ALA A 43 16.04 -20.58 44.87
C ALA A 43 17.43 -21.03 44.33
N LEU A 44 17.87 -20.50 43.20
CA LEU A 44 19.18 -20.82 42.60
C LEU A 44 20.36 -20.31 43.44
N PHE A 45 20.21 -19.21 44.17
CA PHE A 45 21.24 -18.70 45.09
C PHE A 45 21.24 -19.39 46.47
N SER A 46 20.16 -20.09 46.85
CA SER A 46 20.05 -20.73 48.17
C SER A 46 20.80 -22.07 48.31
N THR A 47 21.05 -22.81 47.22
CA THR A 47 21.67 -24.15 47.28
C THR A 47 23.18 -24.11 46.98
N GLY A 48 23.94 -23.52 47.90
CA GLY A 48 25.36 -23.21 47.73
C GLY A 48 26.33 -23.79 48.78
N GLY A 49 26.01 -24.90 49.46
CA GLY A 49 26.97 -25.49 50.41
C GLY A 49 26.60 -26.85 51.01
N GLN A 50 27.35 -27.90 50.63
CA GLN A 50 28.16 -28.72 51.55
C GLN A 50 28.90 -29.87 50.81
N ASN A 51 30.18 -30.05 51.20
CA ASN A 51 31.00 -31.28 51.21
C ASN A 51 31.17 -32.15 49.94
N GLY A 52 32.44 -32.44 49.60
CA GLY A 52 32.79 -33.50 48.65
C GLY A 52 34.26 -33.48 48.18
N ARG A 53 35.20 -33.94 49.00
CA ARG A 53 36.60 -34.16 48.61
C ARG A 53 36.74 -35.53 47.94
N ALA A 54 37.06 -35.59 46.66
CA ALA A 54 37.40 -36.82 45.95
C ALA A 54 38.45 -36.53 44.86
N ASP A 55 39.58 -37.25 44.90
CA ASP A 55 40.71 -37.07 44.00
C ASP A 55 40.59 -37.92 42.71
N SER A 56 41.20 -37.42 41.63
CA SER A 56 41.59 -38.14 40.38
C SER A 56 40.43 -38.69 39.51
N ILE A 57 40.43 -38.55 38.18
CA ILE A 57 41.44 -39.04 37.22
C ILE A 57 41.49 -38.17 35.93
N GLN A 58 42.71 -38.04 35.43
CA GLN A 58 43.23 -37.56 34.14
C GLN A 58 42.29 -37.37 32.92
N ALA A 59 42.47 -36.22 32.25
CA ALA A 59 42.77 -36.17 30.80
C ALA A 59 43.80 -35.05 30.54
N GLN A 60 44.75 -35.27 29.62
CA GLN A 60 45.92 -34.39 29.40
C GLN A 60 45.62 -33.17 28.51
N PRO A 61 46.38 -32.06 28.64
CA PRO A 61 46.31 -30.93 27.73
C PRO A 61 47.16 -31.15 26.47
N LEU A 62 46.68 -30.65 25.32
CA LEU A 62 47.53 -30.39 24.16
C LEU A 62 48.11 -28.97 24.28
N LEU A 63 49.44 -28.91 24.40
CA LEU A 63 50.22 -27.67 24.43
C LEU A 63 50.79 -27.37 23.03
N SER A 64 51.44 -26.20 22.90
CA SER A 64 52.16 -25.64 21.75
C SER A 64 51.28 -24.87 20.72
N ALA A 65 51.73 -23.75 20.14
CA ALA A 65 53.09 -23.17 20.18
C ALA A 65 53.12 -21.65 20.46
N GLU A 66 54.23 -21.20 21.05
CA GLU A 66 54.61 -19.80 21.31
C GLU A 66 55.19 -19.10 20.06
N PRO A 67 55.37 -17.75 20.08
CA PRO A 67 55.88 -16.94 18.97
C PRO A 67 57.41 -16.74 18.99
N VAL A 68 57.99 -15.97 18.04
CA VAL A 68 59.01 -14.90 18.24
C VAL A 68 59.67 -14.42 16.92
N ALA A 69 60.17 -13.17 16.94
CA ALA A 69 61.02 -12.42 15.97
C ALA A 69 60.28 -11.84 14.74
N GLY A 70 60.56 -10.62 14.25
CA GLY A 70 61.57 -9.57 14.54
C GLY A 70 61.70 -8.70 13.25
N GLU A 71 62.19 -7.45 13.18
CA GLU A 71 63.01 -6.60 14.05
C GLU A 71 63.09 -5.16 13.44
N LYS A 72 63.37 -4.09 14.23
CA LYS A 72 63.90 -2.74 13.82
C LYS A 72 63.03 -1.81 12.91
N GLU A 73 63.12 -0.46 12.92
CA GLU A 73 63.91 0.52 13.71
C GLU A 73 63.22 1.92 13.86
N ARG A 74 63.96 2.95 14.32
CA ARG A 74 63.57 4.18 15.04
C ARG A 74 63.03 5.39 14.20
N LYS A 75 62.38 6.35 14.89
CA LYS A 75 62.03 7.76 14.50
C LYS A 75 63.32 8.68 14.44
N PRO A 76 63.32 10.04 14.20
CA PRO A 76 62.23 11.05 14.00
C PRO A 76 62.52 12.28 13.04
N LEU A 77 61.65 13.32 13.06
CA LEU A 77 61.83 14.78 12.76
C LEU A 77 61.72 15.44 11.34
N LEU A 78 60.90 16.51 11.29
CA LEU A 78 61.00 17.87 10.66
C LEU A 78 61.43 18.17 9.19
N ASN A 79 60.69 19.15 8.63
CA ASN A 79 61.09 20.28 7.73
C ASN A 79 61.25 20.15 6.18
N SER A 80 60.23 20.68 5.46
CA SER A 80 60.26 21.89 4.59
C SER A 80 60.80 21.91 3.13
N PHE A 81 60.14 22.75 2.31
CA PHE A 81 60.51 23.31 0.97
C PHE A 81 60.63 22.35 -0.23
N PHE A 82 60.33 22.72 -1.50
CA PHE A 82 59.75 23.91 -2.17
C PHE A 82 58.37 23.52 -2.82
N GLY A 83 57.62 24.25 -3.66
CA GLY A 83 57.65 25.55 -4.38
C GLY A 83 56.70 25.46 -5.61
N GLU A 84 56.31 26.49 -6.39
CA GLU A 84 56.41 27.96 -6.30
C GLU A 84 55.39 28.60 -7.30
N LYS A 85 54.77 29.76 -6.95
CA LYS A 85 54.22 30.82 -7.84
C LYS A 85 52.95 30.62 -8.73
N ARG A 86 52.05 31.62 -8.54
CA ARG A 86 51.27 32.42 -9.53
C ARG A 86 49.90 31.91 -10.03
N GLY A 87 48.89 32.75 -9.81
CA GLY A 87 48.32 33.48 -10.95
C GLY A 87 46.80 33.44 -11.15
N ALA A 88 46.02 34.04 -10.25
CA ALA A 88 44.63 34.39 -10.56
C ALA A 88 44.55 35.71 -11.37
N LYS A 89 43.73 35.72 -12.43
CA LYS A 89 43.08 36.90 -13.03
C LYS A 89 41.90 36.38 -13.88
N LYS A 90 40.68 36.88 -13.64
CA LYS A 90 39.95 37.85 -14.49
C LYS A 90 39.70 37.34 -15.92
N SER A 91 38.53 37.45 -16.54
CA SER A 91 37.18 37.96 -16.24
C SER A 91 36.60 38.25 -17.62
N GLU A 92 35.39 37.79 -17.98
CA GLU A 92 34.50 38.44 -18.97
C GLU A 92 33.24 37.59 -19.21
N SER A 93 32.07 38.24 -19.14
CA SER A 93 30.89 37.86 -19.92
C SER A 93 30.98 38.61 -21.26
N PRO A 94 30.33 38.17 -22.35
CA PRO A 94 28.96 38.66 -22.58
C PRO A 94 28.00 37.75 -23.40
N GLU A 95 26.73 38.19 -23.41
CA GLU A 95 25.72 38.13 -24.50
C GLU A 95 25.14 36.82 -25.09
N MET A 96 23.82 36.72 -24.93
CA MET A 96 22.76 36.49 -25.95
C MET A 96 23.01 35.56 -27.15
N ALA A 97 22.20 34.50 -27.23
CA ALA A 97 21.45 34.14 -28.44
C ALA A 97 20.16 33.38 -28.05
N VAL A 98 19.16 33.40 -28.94
CA VAL A 98 17.77 32.96 -28.70
C VAL A 98 17.37 31.86 -29.69
N GLU A 99 16.35 31.06 -29.32
CA GLU A 99 15.48 30.26 -30.21
C GLU A 99 15.95 28.84 -30.68
N PRO A 100 15.04 27.96 -31.18
CA PRO A 100 14.71 26.74 -30.44
C PRO A 100 14.90 25.44 -31.24
N ILE A 101 14.81 24.28 -30.57
CA ILE A 101 14.82 22.98 -31.23
C ILE A 101 13.41 22.38 -31.27
N SER A 102 12.91 22.30 -32.51
CA SER A 102 11.64 21.71 -32.90
C SER A 102 11.63 20.17 -32.73
N ALA A 103 10.48 19.62 -32.33
CA ALA A 103 10.25 18.18 -32.31
C ALA A 103 9.89 17.66 -33.71
N LYS A 104 10.40 16.47 -34.08
CA LYS A 104 9.80 15.61 -35.10
C LYS A 104 9.81 14.12 -34.68
N PRO A 105 8.76 13.36 -34.98
CA PRO A 105 8.62 11.95 -34.61
C PRO A 105 9.13 11.01 -35.72
N VAL A 106 9.45 9.75 -35.37
CA VAL A 106 9.60 8.65 -36.34
C VAL A 106 9.06 7.33 -35.76
N GLU A 107 7.91 6.94 -36.32
CA GLU A 107 7.50 5.62 -36.82
C GLU A 107 7.87 4.29 -36.12
N VAL A 108 6.83 3.45 -36.05
CA VAL A 108 6.87 2.00 -35.83
C VAL A 108 7.35 1.29 -37.10
N SER A 109 8.18 0.26 -36.97
CA SER A 109 8.33 -0.76 -38.01
C SER A 109 8.29 -2.17 -37.43
N ALA A 110 7.68 -3.08 -38.20
CA ALA A 110 7.67 -4.51 -37.93
C ALA A 110 8.54 -5.22 -38.97
N ALA A 111 9.30 -6.22 -38.54
CA ALA A 111 9.96 -7.16 -39.46
C ALA A 111 10.06 -8.55 -38.83
N THR A 112 9.43 -9.53 -39.49
CA THR A 112 9.70 -10.95 -39.35
C THR A 112 11.00 -11.33 -40.06
N GLU A 113 11.82 -12.20 -39.47
CA GLU A 113 12.46 -13.27 -40.25
C GLU A 113 12.91 -14.47 -39.38
N SER A 114 13.46 -15.50 -40.05
CA SER A 114 13.32 -16.90 -39.68
C SER A 114 14.57 -17.58 -39.13
N ALA A 115 14.33 -18.68 -38.39
CA ALA A 115 15.08 -19.94 -38.35
C ALA A 115 16.60 -19.92 -38.08
N ASP A 116 17.01 -20.69 -37.06
CA ASP A 116 17.97 -21.77 -37.28
C ASP A 116 17.90 -22.86 -36.19
N LEU A 117 18.11 -24.12 -36.60
CA LEU A 117 18.28 -25.30 -35.75
C LEU A 117 19.64 -25.93 -36.09
N PRO A 118 20.31 -26.61 -35.14
CA PRO A 118 20.73 -27.96 -35.51
C PRO A 118 20.66 -29.04 -34.42
N ALA A 119 20.12 -30.17 -34.85
CA ALA A 119 20.65 -31.54 -34.72
C ALA A 119 20.82 -32.23 -33.34
N VAL A 120 20.08 -33.33 -33.22
CA VAL A 120 20.18 -34.40 -32.22
C VAL A 120 21.36 -35.35 -32.51
N LYS A 121 21.93 -35.98 -31.46
CA LYS A 121 22.65 -37.27 -31.57
C LYS A 121 22.07 -38.29 -30.57
N VAL A 122 21.87 -39.52 -31.04
CA VAL A 122 21.34 -40.67 -30.27
C VAL A 122 22.36 -41.82 -30.26
N THR A 123 22.59 -42.45 -29.11
CA THR A 123 23.10 -43.83 -29.04
C THR A 123 22.50 -44.63 -27.87
N LYS A 124 21.73 -45.66 -28.25
CA LYS A 124 21.25 -46.89 -27.56
C LYS A 124 22.05 -47.33 -26.30
N LYS A 125 21.46 -48.01 -25.29
CA LYS A 125 20.93 -49.40 -25.33
C LYS A 125 20.32 -49.84 -23.97
N GLY A 126 19.29 -50.71 -23.94
CA GLY A 126 18.96 -51.55 -22.76
C GLY A 126 17.47 -51.63 -22.34
N GLU A 127 16.83 -52.77 -22.62
CA GLU A 127 15.53 -53.25 -22.06
C GLU A 127 15.82 -54.40 -21.06
N PRO A 128 14.82 -55.10 -20.46
CA PRO A 128 13.68 -54.67 -19.63
C PRO A 128 13.61 -55.48 -18.30
N VAL A 129 12.43 -55.48 -17.61
CA VAL A 129 11.84 -56.40 -16.60
C VAL A 129 11.09 -55.52 -15.57
N GLU A 130 9.76 -55.43 -15.49
CA GLU A 130 8.65 -56.40 -15.33
C GLU A 130 8.19 -56.53 -13.84
N ASP A 131 6.89 -56.78 -13.67
CA ASP A 131 6.04 -56.87 -12.46
C ASP A 131 5.52 -55.55 -11.84
N SER A 132 4.22 -55.25 -11.68
CA SER A 132 2.96 -55.95 -11.28
C SER A 132 2.39 -55.12 -10.08
N ILE A 133 1.10 -54.89 -9.77
CA ILE A 133 -0.19 -55.58 -9.95
C ILE A 133 -1.36 -54.56 -10.16
N LYS A 134 -2.50 -55.08 -10.62
CA LYS A 134 -3.78 -54.43 -10.98
C LYS A 134 -4.60 -53.88 -9.79
N VAL A 135 -5.26 -52.72 -9.94
CA VAL A 135 -6.72 -52.48 -10.18
C VAL A 135 -7.72 -53.03 -9.15
N GLY A 136 -8.60 -52.16 -8.64
CA GLY A 136 -9.86 -52.52 -7.96
C GLY A 136 -10.69 -51.27 -7.64
N TYR A 137 -11.85 -51.11 -8.29
CA TYR A 137 -12.80 -50.00 -8.07
C TYR A 137 -13.83 -50.38 -7.00
N GLU A 138 -14.37 -49.40 -6.28
CA GLU A 138 -15.79 -49.44 -5.90
C GLU A 138 -16.41 -48.04 -5.71
N THR A 139 -17.71 -47.94 -5.95
CA THR A 139 -18.47 -46.69 -6.12
C THR A 139 -19.43 -46.43 -4.97
N SER A 140 -19.54 -45.18 -4.48
CA SER A 140 -20.69 -44.75 -3.67
C SER A 140 -21.05 -43.28 -3.93
N SER A 141 -22.34 -43.03 -4.16
CA SER A 141 -22.94 -41.70 -4.39
C SER A 141 -23.41 -41.07 -3.04
N PRO A 142 -24.12 -39.93 -2.97
CA PRO A 142 -23.58 -38.75 -2.30
C PRO A 142 -24.33 -38.34 -1.01
N ALA A 143 -23.62 -37.84 0.00
CA ALA A 143 -24.24 -37.26 1.20
C ALA A 143 -23.46 -36.04 1.76
N GLU A 144 -24.22 -34.96 1.99
CA GLU A 144 -23.99 -33.82 2.90
C GLU A 144 -22.55 -33.33 3.18
N LYS A 145 -22.10 -32.32 2.42
CA LYS A 145 -21.17 -31.31 2.94
C LYS A 145 -21.97 -30.12 3.49
N LYS A 146 -21.97 -29.93 4.82
CA LYS A 146 -22.42 -28.66 5.43
C LYS A 146 -21.21 -27.76 5.69
N SER A 147 -21.22 -26.58 5.08
CA SER A 147 -20.20 -25.55 5.23
C SER A 147 -20.40 -24.73 6.51
N VAL A 148 -19.32 -24.24 7.10
CA VAL A 148 -19.31 -23.51 8.39
C VAL A 148 -19.43 -21.97 8.20
N LEU A 149 -19.68 -21.51 6.97
CA LEU A 149 -19.72 -20.07 6.61
C LEU A 149 -21.13 -19.44 6.64
N GLY A 150 -22.15 -20.15 7.11
CA GLY A 150 -23.56 -19.74 6.99
C GLY A 150 -24.18 -18.96 8.16
N TRP A 151 -23.40 -18.47 9.15
CA TRP A 151 -23.97 -17.96 10.41
C TRP A 151 -23.85 -16.44 10.65
N TRP A 152 -23.10 -15.69 9.83
CA TRP A 152 -22.86 -14.25 10.06
C TRP A 152 -23.62 -13.28 9.14
N PHE A 153 -24.16 -13.75 8.01
CA PHE A 153 -24.83 -12.88 7.02
C PHE A 153 -26.37 -12.91 7.06
N LYS A 154 -26.99 -13.48 8.11
CA LYS A 154 -28.45 -13.76 8.13
C LYS A 154 -29.25 -12.95 9.15
N LYS A 155 -28.92 -11.66 9.32
CA LYS A 155 -29.62 -10.76 10.27
C LYS A 155 -29.87 -9.33 9.75
N GLY A 156 -29.96 -9.14 8.43
CA GLY A 156 -30.26 -7.84 7.79
C GLY A 156 -31.37 -7.89 6.73
N GLU A 157 -32.18 -8.95 6.70
CA GLU A 157 -33.04 -9.28 5.55
C GLU A 157 -34.47 -9.64 5.97
N ALA A 158 -34.95 -9.08 7.09
CA ALA A 158 -36.23 -9.46 7.71
C ALA A 158 -36.96 -8.28 8.38
N GLU A 159 -36.93 -7.08 7.79
CA GLU A 159 -37.72 -5.93 8.26
C GLU A 159 -38.08 -4.96 7.12
N ALA A 160 -38.52 -5.51 5.99
CA ALA A 160 -39.03 -4.75 4.84
C ALA A 160 -40.38 -5.32 4.38
N ASP A 161 -41.45 -4.89 5.05
CA ASP A 161 -42.81 -4.92 4.49
C ASP A 161 -43.78 -4.06 5.32
N LYS A 162 -44.58 -3.22 4.62
CA LYS A 162 -45.63 -2.28 5.09
C LYS A 162 -45.16 -0.90 5.62
N ILE A 163 -45.45 0.15 4.84
CA ILE A 163 -46.59 1.09 5.06
C ILE A 163 -46.75 1.98 3.80
N GLU A 164 -47.97 2.43 3.51
CA GLU A 164 -48.37 3.14 2.28
C GLU A 164 -48.11 4.66 2.29
N GLU A 165 -48.31 5.29 1.12
CA GLU A 165 -48.04 6.69 0.77
C GLU A 165 -48.77 7.77 1.62
N LYS A 166 -48.07 8.88 1.94
CA LYS A 166 -48.55 10.27 1.66
C LYS A 166 -47.53 11.38 1.96
N GLU A 167 -47.04 11.98 0.88
CA GLU A 167 -46.85 13.42 0.59
C GLU A 167 -46.34 14.46 1.64
N ILE A 168 -45.38 15.28 1.16
CA ILE A 168 -44.97 16.66 1.56
C ILE A 168 -43.69 16.83 2.43
N PHE A 169 -42.73 17.53 1.80
CA PHE A 169 -41.52 18.23 2.28
C PHE A 169 -41.34 18.52 3.79
N GLU A 170 -40.16 18.16 4.34
CA GLU A 170 -39.23 19.02 5.11
C GLU A 170 -37.85 18.31 5.34
N PRO A 171 -36.77 18.98 5.79
CA PRO A 171 -35.38 18.51 5.63
C PRO A 171 -34.89 17.48 6.68
N ALA A 172 -33.70 16.92 6.42
CA ALA A 172 -33.10 15.76 7.08
C ALA A 172 -33.09 15.79 8.63
N PRO A 173 -33.29 14.63 9.29
CA PRO A 173 -33.24 14.52 10.75
C PRO A 173 -31.79 14.56 11.27
N ASP A 174 -31.61 15.23 12.41
CA ASP A 174 -30.37 15.22 13.18
C ASP A 174 -29.94 13.78 13.53
N VAL A 175 -28.66 13.48 13.32
CA VAL A 175 -28.06 12.21 13.77
C VAL A 175 -27.78 12.27 15.26
N ASP A 176 -28.40 11.37 16.01
CA ASP A 176 -28.31 11.26 17.47
C ASP A 176 -26.88 10.93 17.93
N ASN A 177 -26.20 11.92 18.50
CA ASN A 177 -24.82 11.83 18.99
C ASN A 177 -24.74 11.20 20.40
N SER A 178 -25.31 10.02 20.61
CA SER A 178 -25.39 9.40 21.96
C SER A 178 -24.85 7.97 22.13
N GLU A 179 -24.37 7.30 21.08
CA GLU A 179 -23.73 5.96 21.18
C GLU A 179 -22.30 5.88 20.59
N ILE A 180 -21.39 6.73 21.07
CA ILE A 180 -19.94 6.47 20.99
C ILE A 180 -19.42 6.16 22.40
N PHE A 181 -19.46 4.89 22.79
CA PHE A 181 -18.94 4.43 24.08
C PHE A 181 -17.57 3.75 23.94
N GLU A 182 -16.61 4.23 24.74
CA GLU A 182 -15.32 3.59 25.08
C GLU A 182 -14.28 3.39 23.97
N ALA A 183 -13.92 4.49 23.29
CA ALA A 183 -12.51 4.82 23.12
C ALA A 183 -12.18 6.06 23.97
N GLN A 184 -11.46 5.89 25.09
CA GLN A 184 -10.90 7.02 25.82
C GLN A 184 -9.66 7.56 25.11
N THR A 185 -9.85 8.12 23.91
CA THR A 185 -8.87 9.06 23.38
C THR A 185 -8.84 10.27 24.29
N ILE A 186 -7.67 10.56 24.86
CA ILE A 186 -7.43 11.81 25.57
C ILE A 186 -7.65 12.93 24.54
N ALA A 187 -8.73 13.69 24.71
CA ALA A 187 -9.03 14.85 23.88
C ALA A 187 -8.04 15.98 24.20
N LEU A 188 -6.80 15.82 23.75
CA LEU A 188 -5.78 16.86 23.76
C LEU A 188 -6.30 18.00 22.88
N THR A 189 -6.73 19.08 23.52
CA THR A 189 -7.06 20.35 22.86
C THR A 189 -5.90 20.76 21.97
N LYS A 190 -6.19 21.12 20.71
CA LYS A 190 -5.16 21.58 19.77
C LYS A 190 -4.32 22.68 20.39
N SER A 191 -3.00 22.59 20.25
CA SER A 191 -2.10 23.63 20.76
C SER A 191 -2.12 24.88 19.88
N GLU A 192 -1.60 25.98 20.40
CA GLU A 192 -1.52 27.25 19.67
C GLU A 192 -0.71 27.10 18.35
N SER A 193 0.32 26.26 18.35
CA SER A 193 1.11 26.00 17.15
C SER A 193 0.38 25.10 16.14
N GLU A 194 -0.41 24.12 16.58
CA GLU A 194 -1.30 23.34 15.70
C GLU A 194 -2.36 24.24 15.04
N LEU A 195 -2.98 25.16 15.80
CA LEU A 195 -3.92 26.15 15.25
C LEU A 195 -3.25 27.09 14.24
N ALA A 196 -2.01 27.51 14.47
CA ALA A 196 -1.24 28.33 13.52
C ALA A 196 -0.88 27.56 12.24
N VAL A 197 -0.70 26.23 12.32
CA VAL A 197 -0.50 25.36 11.15
C VAL A 197 -1.81 25.21 10.37
N ASP A 198 -2.94 24.98 11.03
CA ASP A 198 -4.26 24.91 10.37
C ASP A 198 -4.63 26.24 9.68
N ALA A 199 -4.40 27.39 10.31
CA ALA A 199 -4.61 28.70 9.68
C ALA A 199 -3.66 28.96 8.49
N ARG A 200 -2.46 28.36 8.50
CA ARG A 200 -1.54 28.39 7.35
C ARG A 200 -2.04 27.52 6.20
N ILE A 201 -2.59 26.34 6.50
CA ILE A 201 -3.23 25.44 5.55
C ILE A 201 -4.43 26.13 4.88
N GLU A 202 -5.33 26.74 5.67
CA GLU A 202 -6.48 27.50 5.16
C GLU A 202 -6.05 28.61 4.17
N LYS A 203 -4.97 29.35 4.49
CA LYS A 203 -4.42 30.35 3.58
C LYS A 203 -3.91 29.76 2.25
N LEU A 204 -3.40 28.53 2.25
CA LEU A 204 -2.94 27.84 1.04
C LEU A 204 -4.13 27.35 0.19
N TYR A 205 -5.22 26.88 0.80
CA TYR A 205 -6.46 26.59 0.07
C TYR A 205 -7.00 27.83 -0.64
N ASN A 206 -7.06 28.99 0.04
CA ASN A 206 -7.45 30.26 -0.58
C ASN A 206 -6.52 30.69 -1.74
N GLU A 207 -5.21 30.39 -1.66
CA GLU A 207 -4.23 30.62 -2.74
C GLU A 207 -4.51 29.72 -3.98
N ILE A 208 -5.03 28.52 -3.77
CA ILE A 208 -5.40 27.55 -4.80
C ILE A 208 -6.76 27.90 -5.43
N GLU A 209 -7.80 28.16 -4.62
CA GLU A 209 -9.13 28.59 -5.09
C GLU A 209 -9.05 29.87 -5.92
N GLY A 210 -8.25 30.85 -5.49
CA GLY A 210 -8.01 32.09 -6.23
C GLY A 210 -7.41 31.91 -7.63
N ARG A 211 -6.91 30.72 -7.96
CA ARG A 211 -6.43 30.33 -9.30
C ARG A 211 -7.48 29.56 -10.10
N ILE A 212 -8.37 28.82 -9.45
CA ILE A 212 -9.51 28.15 -10.12
C ILE A 212 -10.46 29.22 -10.68
N CYS A 213 -10.69 30.31 -9.95
CA CYS A 213 -11.41 31.49 -10.42
C CYS A 213 -10.78 32.19 -11.66
N GLN A 214 -9.57 31.80 -12.08
CA GLN A 214 -8.89 32.34 -13.28
C GLN A 214 -9.09 31.47 -14.52
N PHE A 215 -9.89 30.40 -14.43
CA PHE A 215 -10.21 29.56 -15.59
C PHE A 215 -11.21 30.29 -16.49
N THR A 216 -10.69 31.02 -17.48
CA THR A 216 -11.46 31.83 -18.46
C THR A 216 -11.31 31.33 -19.90
N ASP A 217 -10.81 30.12 -20.10
CA ASP A 217 -10.59 29.53 -21.42
C ASP A 217 -11.95 29.18 -22.08
N PRO A 218 -12.31 29.77 -23.24
CA PRO A 218 -13.57 29.51 -23.91
C PRO A 218 -13.78 28.03 -24.29
N GLU A 219 -12.71 27.28 -24.54
CA GLU A 219 -12.76 25.85 -24.91
C GLU A 219 -13.21 24.95 -23.75
N LEU A 220 -13.23 25.46 -22.52
CA LEU A 220 -13.73 24.73 -21.35
C LEU A 220 -15.24 24.92 -21.11
N ASN A 221 -15.89 25.84 -21.83
CA ASN A 221 -17.28 26.23 -21.56
C ASN A 221 -18.27 25.16 -22.03
N ILE A 222 -19.08 24.64 -21.10
CA ILE A 222 -20.07 23.58 -21.39
C ILE A 222 -21.15 24.00 -22.42
N ASN A 223 -21.41 25.30 -22.56
CA ASN A 223 -22.43 25.81 -23.48
C ASN A 223 -22.04 25.61 -24.96
N GLN A 224 -20.79 25.24 -25.27
CA GLN A 224 -20.37 24.88 -26.63
C GLN A 224 -21.03 23.59 -27.16
N PHE A 225 -21.63 22.77 -26.28
CA PHE A 225 -22.29 21.52 -26.65
C PHE A 225 -23.77 21.66 -27.02
N ALA A 226 -24.29 22.89 -27.15
CA ALA A 226 -25.70 23.20 -27.40
C ALA A 226 -26.17 22.94 -28.86
N GLY A 227 -25.78 21.82 -29.45
CA GLY A 227 -26.18 21.38 -30.80
C GLY A 227 -26.85 20.00 -30.81
N ASP A 228 -27.09 19.46 -32.01
CA ASP A 228 -27.65 18.11 -32.22
C ASP A 228 -26.68 17.03 -31.73
N GLY A 229 -26.79 16.66 -30.45
CA GLY A 229 -26.04 15.57 -29.85
C GLY A 229 -26.39 14.19 -30.41
N VAL A 230 -25.66 13.16 -29.96
CA VAL A 230 -26.00 11.77 -30.28
C VAL A 230 -27.34 11.43 -29.62
N PRO A 231 -28.35 10.96 -30.36
CA PRO A 231 -29.62 10.52 -29.77
C PRO A 231 -29.41 9.37 -28.79
N ILE A 232 -30.04 9.44 -27.62
CA ILE A 232 -29.94 8.43 -26.55
C ILE A 232 -30.47 7.06 -27.02
N ASP A 233 -31.34 7.06 -28.02
CA ASP A 233 -31.96 5.91 -28.67
C ASP A 233 -31.29 5.51 -30.01
N PHE A 234 -30.08 6.01 -30.30
CA PHE A 234 -29.39 5.67 -31.54
C PHE A 234 -29.22 4.15 -31.71
N ASN A 235 -29.70 3.64 -32.85
CA ASN A 235 -29.60 2.22 -33.18
C ASN A 235 -28.18 1.86 -33.65
N GLU A 236 -27.33 1.55 -32.68
CA GLU A 236 -26.05 0.87 -32.88
C GLU A 236 -26.24 -0.49 -33.55
N THR A 237 -25.57 -0.76 -34.67
CA THR A 237 -25.68 -2.02 -35.45
C THR A 237 -25.27 -3.23 -34.61
N TRP A 238 -24.31 -3.05 -33.70
CA TRP A 238 -23.83 -4.07 -32.77
C TRP A 238 -24.59 -4.13 -31.43
N GLY A 239 -25.51 -3.19 -31.14
CA GLY A 239 -26.00 -2.95 -29.76
C GLY A 239 -26.72 -4.15 -29.12
N GLN A 240 -27.56 -4.85 -29.88
CA GLN A 240 -28.19 -6.11 -29.45
C GLN A 240 -27.25 -7.32 -29.56
N ASP A 241 -26.23 -7.21 -30.40
CA ASP A 241 -25.36 -8.33 -30.76
C ASP A 241 -24.23 -8.54 -29.75
N ILE A 242 -23.77 -7.48 -29.06
CA ILE A 242 -22.85 -7.60 -27.91
C ILE A 242 -23.39 -8.59 -26.85
N LEU A 243 -24.70 -8.59 -26.62
CA LEU A 243 -25.37 -9.44 -25.63
C LEU A 243 -25.60 -10.89 -26.11
N ARG A 244 -25.42 -11.16 -27.41
CA ARG A 244 -25.48 -12.51 -27.96
C ARG A 244 -24.26 -13.31 -27.52
N SER A 245 -24.43 -14.62 -27.43
CA SER A 245 -23.38 -15.54 -27.02
C SER A 245 -22.64 -16.12 -28.22
N TYR A 246 -21.32 -15.94 -28.26
CA TYR A 246 -20.49 -16.35 -29.39
C TYR A 246 -19.83 -17.73 -29.23
N TRP A 247 -19.93 -18.35 -28.05
CA TRP A 247 -19.39 -19.68 -27.77
C TRP A 247 -20.52 -20.65 -27.35
N GLY A 248 -20.91 -21.52 -28.29
CA GLY A 248 -21.89 -22.57 -28.03
C GLY A 248 -21.44 -23.53 -26.93
N GLY A 249 -22.37 -23.89 -26.03
CA GLY A 249 -22.15 -24.87 -24.97
C GLY A 249 -21.34 -24.39 -23.76
N GLN A 250 -20.97 -23.10 -23.70
CA GLN A 250 -20.23 -22.54 -22.56
C GLN A 250 -21.13 -21.74 -21.59
N PRO A 251 -20.81 -21.72 -20.29
CA PRO A 251 -21.49 -20.86 -19.32
C PRO A 251 -21.28 -19.39 -19.67
N ARG A 252 -22.34 -18.60 -19.50
CA ARG A 252 -22.36 -17.15 -19.74
C ARG A 252 -22.39 -16.43 -18.41
N ILE A 253 -21.57 -15.41 -18.27
CA ILE A 253 -21.48 -14.60 -17.06
C ILE A 253 -21.69 -13.14 -17.49
N SER A 254 -22.89 -12.63 -17.26
CA SER A 254 -23.22 -11.23 -17.54
C SER A 254 -23.07 -10.38 -16.29
N ARG A 255 -22.41 -9.23 -16.42
CA ARG A 255 -22.08 -8.33 -15.30
C ARG A 255 -22.14 -6.87 -15.76
N SER A 256 -22.66 -6.01 -14.90
CA SER A 256 -22.51 -4.55 -15.03
C SER A 256 -21.12 -4.11 -14.57
N LEU A 257 -20.74 -2.90 -14.96
CA LEU A 257 -19.52 -2.23 -14.49
C LEU A 257 -19.44 -2.18 -12.95
N ASP A 258 -20.52 -1.81 -12.28
CA ASP A 258 -20.62 -1.74 -10.81
C ASP A 258 -20.50 -3.13 -10.15
N SER A 259 -21.04 -4.18 -10.81
CA SER A 259 -20.82 -5.57 -10.38
C SER A 259 -19.37 -6.04 -10.60
N VAL A 260 -18.61 -5.37 -11.47
CA VAL A 260 -17.19 -5.64 -11.73
C VAL A 260 -16.31 -4.87 -10.73
N TYR A 261 -16.66 -3.64 -10.37
CA TYR A 261 -16.00 -2.90 -9.27
C TYR A 261 -16.17 -3.62 -7.93
N SER A 262 -17.38 -4.02 -7.56
CA SER A 262 -17.63 -4.79 -6.33
C SER A 262 -16.92 -6.15 -6.33
N ALA A 263 -16.78 -6.81 -7.49
CA ALA A 263 -15.97 -8.03 -7.64
C ALA A 263 -14.47 -7.75 -7.43
N ALA A 264 -13.94 -6.67 -8.00
CA ALA A 264 -12.56 -6.22 -7.78
C ALA A 264 -12.30 -5.93 -6.29
N MET A 265 -13.17 -5.13 -5.65
CA MET A 265 -13.06 -4.75 -4.24
C MET A 265 -13.06 -5.95 -3.29
N SER A 266 -13.85 -6.99 -3.57
CA SER A 266 -13.99 -8.16 -2.70
C SER A 266 -12.92 -9.25 -2.96
N HIS A 267 -12.52 -9.47 -4.21
CA HIS A 267 -11.68 -10.61 -4.57
C HIS A 267 -10.24 -10.25 -4.90
N SER A 268 -9.96 -9.07 -5.45
CA SER A 268 -8.65 -8.72 -5.98
C SER A 268 -7.53 -8.81 -4.93
N TYR A 269 -6.44 -9.47 -5.30
CA TYR A 269 -5.22 -9.46 -4.50
C TYR A 269 -4.60 -8.06 -4.42
N ARG A 270 -4.81 -7.20 -5.42
CA ARG A 270 -4.30 -5.82 -5.41
C ARG A 270 -5.03 -4.96 -4.36
N VAL A 271 -6.34 -5.10 -4.23
CA VAL A 271 -7.10 -4.39 -3.19
C VAL A 271 -6.68 -4.86 -1.80
N LYS A 272 -6.53 -6.17 -1.60
CA LYS A 272 -6.04 -6.76 -0.33
C LYS A 272 -4.64 -6.26 0.04
N ASP A 273 -3.71 -6.25 -0.91
CA ASP A 273 -2.36 -5.69 -0.78
C ASP A 273 -2.40 -4.22 -0.31
N LEU A 274 -3.19 -3.38 -1.00
CA LEU A 274 -3.37 -1.98 -0.63
C LEU A 274 -3.95 -1.80 0.78
N THR A 275 -4.93 -2.62 1.20
CA THR A 275 -5.53 -2.51 2.55
C THR A 275 -4.57 -2.80 3.70
N TYR A 276 -3.45 -3.50 3.47
CA TYR A 276 -2.45 -3.73 4.51
C TYR A 276 -1.57 -2.50 4.77
N ILE A 277 -1.42 -1.57 3.83
CA ILE A 277 -0.55 -0.39 3.97
C ILE A 277 -0.93 0.48 5.19
N PRO A 278 -2.19 0.94 5.35
CA PRO A 278 -2.57 1.70 6.54
C PRO A 278 -2.53 0.83 7.81
N GLN A 279 -2.92 -0.44 7.75
CA GLN A 279 -2.90 -1.35 8.92
C GLN A 279 -1.48 -1.57 9.48
N ILE A 280 -0.49 -1.76 8.61
CA ILE A 280 0.92 -1.85 9.00
C ILE A 280 1.38 -0.52 9.60
N THR A 281 0.98 0.60 9.00
CA THR A 281 1.35 1.94 9.49
C THR A 281 0.73 2.24 10.86
N GLU A 282 -0.51 1.80 11.11
CA GLU A 282 -1.24 1.91 12.37
C GLU A 282 -0.51 1.22 13.54
N THR A 283 0.20 0.11 13.28
CA THR A 283 1.01 -0.55 14.33
C THR A 283 2.11 0.34 14.92
N ASN A 284 2.55 1.38 14.18
CA ASN A 284 3.49 2.37 14.71
C ASN A 284 2.89 3.23 15.83
N ILE A 285 1.55 3.34 15.93
CA ILE A 285 0.88 4.01 17.05
C ILE A 285 1.15 3.21 18.32
N GLY A 286 0.89 1.90 18.30
CA GLY A 286 1.20 1.01 19.43
C GLY A 286 2.70 0.95 19.76
N ALA A 287 3.58 1.02 18.75
CA ALA A 287 5.02 1.12 18.97
C ALA A 287 5.45 2.45 19.63
N ALA A 288 4.76 3.56 19.32
CA ALA A 288 5.00 4.86 19.96
C ALA A 288 4.39 4.94 21.37
N GLU A 289 3.25 4.30 21.62
CA GLU A 289 2.66 4.14 22.96
C GLU A 289 3.54 3.26 23.86
N GLY A 290 4.20 2.25 23.29
CA GLY A 290 5.14 1.36 23.99
C GLY A 290 6.38 2.07 24.57
N GLU A 291 6.67 3.33 24.20
CA GLU A 291 7.68 4.15 24.88
C GLU A 291 7.30 4.45 26.36
N PHE A 292 6.02 4.30 26.72
CA PHE A 292 5.47 4.52 28.05
C PHE A 292 5.10 3.22 28.79
N ASP A 293 5.45 2.06 28.23
CA ASP A 293 5.26 0.77 28.89
C ASP A 293 6.23 0.58 30.08
N PRO A 294 5.82 -0.15 31.12
CA PRO A 294 6.71 -0.52 32.22
C PRO A 294 7.70 -1.61 31.77
N GLU A 295 8.99 -1.33 31.86
CA GLU A 295 10.07 -2.25 31.55
C GLU A 295 10.55 -2.94 32.84
N ILE A 296 10.62 -4.28 32.83
CA ILE A 296 11.30 -5.06 33.87
C ILE A 296 12.68 -5.44 33.33
N PHE A 297 13.73 -5.14 34.10
CA PHE A 297 15.11 -5.36 33.70
C PHE A 297 15.88 -6.14 34.77
N SER A 298 16.98 -6.78 34.35
CA SER A 298 17.97 -7.35 35.27
C SER A 298 19.34 -7.40 34.62
N GLU A 299 20.36 -7.01 35.37
CA GLU A 299 21.77 -7.16 35.01
C GLU A 299 22.46 -8.09 36.02
N LEU A 300 23.31 -9.00 35.54
CA LEU A 300 24.14 -9.87 36.37
C LEU A 300 25.58 -9.81 35.85
N ARG A 301 26.50 -9.33 36.69
CA ARG A 301 27.91 -9.18 36.38
C ARG A 301 28.76 -9.86 37.43
N ARG A 302 29.75 -10.63 36.95
CA ARG A 302 30.84 -11.15 37.78
C ARG A 302 32.13 -10.53 37.30
N GLU A 303 32.92 -10.04 38.24
CA GLU A 303 34.19 -9.38 37.98
C GLU A 303 35.29 -9.97 38.87
N HIS A 304 36.48 -10.09 38.30
CA HIS A 304 37.69 -10.48 39.02
C HIS A 304 38.75 -9.42 38.74
N ILE A 305 39.12 -8.67 39.78
CA ILE A 305 40.09 -7.59 39.74
C ILE A 305 41.39 -8.12 40.35
N ASP A 306 42.52 -7.92 39.68
CA ASP A 306 43.84 -8.33 40.14
C ASP A 306 44.90 -7.27 39.81
N GLU A 307 44.87 -6.18 40.57
CA GLU A 307 45.63 -4.95 40.33
C GLU A 307 46.79 -4.77 41.33
N PRO A 308 47.97 -4.27 40.91
CA PRO A 308 49.07 -3.96 41.82
C PRO A 308 48.72 -2.76 42.72
N THR A 309 48.89 -2.90 44.04
CA THR A 309 48.73 -1.80 45.00
C THR A 309 50.04 -1.47 45.72
N GLY A 310 50.40 -0.18 45.69
CA GLY A 310 51.52 0.37 46.44
C GLY A 310 51.17 0.83 47.86
N SER A 311 49.91 0.73 48.28
CA SER A 311 49.43 1.22 49.58
C SER A 311 49.11 0.07 50.53
N THR A 312 49.81 0.03 51.66
CA THR A 312 49.49 -0.89 52.76
C THR A 312 48.10 -0.68 53.34
N LEU A 313 47.49 0.50 53.15
CA LEU A 313 46.13 0.82 53.58
C LEU A 313 45.04 0.18 52.70
N THR A 314 45.40 -0.38 51.52
CA THR A 314 44.43 -1.02 50.62
C THR A 314 44.20 -2.49 50.97
N THR A 315 45.25 -3.27 51.20
CA THR A 315 45.15 -4.72 51.48
C THR A 315 45.74 -5.16 52.83
N GLY A 316 46.35 -4.25 53.59
CA GLY A 316 47.18 -4.58 54.76
C GLY A 316 48.65 -4.84 54.44
N THR A 317 49.01 -4.95 53.15
CA THR A 317 50.36 -5.21 52.64
C THR A 317 50.63 -4.38 51.37
N THR A 318 51.88 -4.27 50.93
CA THR A 318 52.18 -3.84 49.56
C THR A 318 52.20 -5.07 48.64
N GLY A 319 51.66 -4.96 47.43
CA GLY A 319 51.53 -6.12 46.54
C GLY A 319 50.43 -5.97 45.50
N ARG A 320 49.38 -6.80 45.61
CA ARG A 320 48.24 -6.84 44.68
C ARG A 320 46.92 -6.87 45.46
N LEU A 321 45.93 -6.12 44.98
CA LEU A 321 44.53 -6.26 45.37
C LEU A 321 43.91 -7.33 44.47
N ILE A 322 43.42 -8.41 45.08
CA ILE A 322 42.66 -9.47 44.41
C ILE A 322 41.24 -9.40 44.93
N GLU A 323 40.27 -9.08 44.08
CA GLU A 323 38.87 -8.89 44.42
C GLU A 323 37.95 -9.67 43.47
N ASP A 324 37.11 -10.54 44.04
CA ASP A 324 35.99 -11.19 43.37
C ASP A 324 34.71 -10.43 43.71
N ASN A 325 34.10 -9.79 42.71
CA ASN A 325 32.81 -9.12 42.82
C ASN A 325 31.72 -9.90 42.07
N TRP A 326 30.55 -10.00 42.69
CA TRP A 326 29.30 -10.36 42.03
C TRP A 326 28.31 -9.23 42.25
N THR A 327 27.93 -8.56 41.18
CA THR A 327 26.86 -7.56 41.19
C THR A 327 25.64 -8.11 40.47
N GLY A 328 24.47 -7.92 41.07
CA GLY A 328 23.19 -8.18 40.44
C GLY A 328 22.28 -6.98 40.64
N GLU A 329 21.54 -6.61 39.61
CA GLU A 329 20.50 -5.60 39.66
C GLU A 329 19.22 -6.24 39.09
N VAL A 330 18.09 -6.00 39.75
CA VAL A 330 16.76 -6.36 39.24
C VAL A 330 15.82 -5.20 39.50
N GLY A 331 15.10 -4.73 38.49
CA GLY A 331 14.25 -3.56 38.65
C GLY A 331 13.08 -3.49 37.70
N ALA A 332 12.22 -2.52 37.96
CA ALA A 332 11.14 -2.11 37.07
C ALA A 332 11.17 -0.59 36.91
N ARG A 333 11.19 -0.10 35.67
CA ARG A 333 11.16 1.33 35.33
C ARG A 333 10.03 1.66 34.39
N LYS A 334 9.50 2.88 34.49
CA LYS A 334 8.45 3.39 33.61
C LYS A 334 8.63 4.87 33.33
N LYS A 335 8.48 5.23 32.05
CA LYS A 335 8.32 6.61 31.60
C LYS A 335 6.83 7.00 31.60
N PHE A 336 6.53 8.21 32.06
CA PHE A 336 5.20 8.79 32.07
C PHE A 336 5.03 9.81 30.93
N ILE A 337 3.78 10.02 30.53
CA ILE A 337 3.41 10.90 29.40
C ILE A 337 3.80 12.37 29.66
N ASN A 338 3.97 12.79 30.93
CA ASN A 338 4.47 14.13 31.28
C ASN A 338 6.00 14.27 31.17
N GLY A 339 6.71 13.21 30.76
CA GLY A 339 8.17 13.14 30.68
C GLY A 339 8.88 12.69 31.96
N GLY A 340 8.14 12.47 33.05
CA GLY A 340 8.71 11.91 34.28
C GLY A 340 9.07 10.43 34.13
N GLU A 341 10.06 9.97 34.87
CA GLU A 341 10.51 8.58 34.92
C GLU A 341 10.52 8.11 36.38
N ALA A 342 10.01 6.90 36.64
CA ALA A 342 10.11 6.26 37.95
C ALA A 342 10.71 4.87 37.80
N GLU A 343 11.60 4.52 38.72
CA GLU A 343 12.42 3.31 38.70
C GLU A 343 12.49 2.74 40.12
N LEU A 344 12.15 1.46 40.26
CA LEU A 344 12.33 0.67 41.47
C LEU A 344 13.38 -0.39 41.16
N SER A 345 14.59 -0.25 41.71
CA SER A 345 15.68 -1.20 41.56
C SER A 345 15.99 -1.92 42.88
N HIS A 346 16.56 -3.11 42.76
CA HIS A 346 17.09 -3.91 43.85
C HIS A 346 18.49 -4.38 43.45
N ASP A 347 19.48 -3.76 44.08
CA ASP A 347 20.90 -4.05 43.90
C ASP A 347 21.39 -5.09 44.90
N PHE A 348 22.32 -5.92 44.45
CA PHE A 348 23.05 -6.91 45.24
C PHE A 348 24.53 -6.82 44.89
N LEU A 349 25.39 -6.70 45.90
CA LEU A 349 26.86 -6.71 45.75
C LEU A 349 27.45 -7.70 46.75
N SER A 350 27.94 -8.84 46.27
CA SER A 350 28.79 -9.73 47.08
C SER A 350 30.25 -9.48 46.73
N ARG A 351 31.02 -8.96 47.69
CA ARG A 351 32.44 -8.63 47.57
C ARG A 351 33.28 -9.57 48.43
N LYS A 352 34.32 -10.13 47.83
CA LYS A 352 35.39 -10.83 48.54
C LYS A 352 36.73 -10.31 48.04
N ASN A 353 37.61 -9.84 48.90
CA ASN A 353 38.97 -9.47 48.51
C ASN A 353 40.03 -9.96 49.50
N ASN A 354 41.29 -9.70 49.20
CA ASN A 354 42.43 -10.06 50.07
C ASN A 354 42.81 -8.96 51.09
N SER A 355 41.93 -7.99 51.37
CA SER A 355 42.21 -6.92 52.32
C SER A 355 41.92 -7.32 53.77
N THR A 356 42.84 -6.96 54.67
CA THR A 356 42.65 -7.07 56.13
C THR A 356 41.72 -6.00 56.71
N PHE A 357 41.30 -5.01 55.91
CA PHE A 357 40.40 -3.92 56.34
C PHE A 357 38.95 -4.13 55.90
N LEU A 358 38.66 -5.19 55.14
CA LEU A 358 37.30 -5.60 54.82
C LEU A 358 36.78 -6.49 55.97
N ASP A 359 35.86 -5.97 56.78
CA ASP A 359 35.09 -6.73 57.77
C ASP A 359 33.62 -6.32 57.65
N PRO A 360 32.70 -7.26 57.32
CA PRO A 360 32.95 -8.68 57.07
C PRO A 360 33.66 -8.97 55.75
N ASN A 361 34.37 -10.11 55.66
CA ASN A 361 34.97 -10.59 54.41
C ASN A 361 34.81 -12.12 54.28
N PRO A 362 34.05 -12.62 53.27
CA PRO A 362 33.28 -11.84 52.31
C PRO A 362 32.13 -11.06 52.97
N GLN A 363 31.67 -10.01 52.30
CA GLN A 363 30.46 -9.26 52.64
C GLN A 363 29.45 -9.34 51.50
N THR A 364 28.17 -9.26 51.85
CA THR A 364 27.09 -9.11 50.89
C THR A 364 26.24 -7.91 51.27
N GLN A 365 26.22 -6.91 50.39
CA GLN A 365 25.40 -5.71 50.50
C GLN A 365 24.18 -5.84 49.59
N THR A 366 23.07 -5.24 50.01
CA THR A 366 21.90 -5.04 49.16
C THR A 366 21.38 -3.62 49.31
N ASP A 367 20.75 -3.08 48.27
CA ASP A 367 20.12 -1.75 48.26
C ASP A 367 18.79 -1.85 47.49
N VAL A 368 17.68 -1.47 48.12
CA VAL A 368 16.36 -1.40 47.48
C VAL A 368 16.00 0.07 47.33
N ARG A 369 15.87 0.54 46.09
CA ARG A 369 15.86 1.97 45.75
C ARG A 369 14.67 2.33 44.88
N LEU A 370 13.91 3.34 45.30
CA LEU A 370 12.91 4.02 44.48
C LEU A 370 13.47 5.38 44.04
N ARG A 371 13.63 5.55 42.73
CA ARG A 371 14.11 6.76 42.08
C ARG A 371 13.01 7.37 41.21
N VAL A 372 12.83 8.68 41.31
CA VAL A 372 11.88 9.45 40.49
C VAL A 372 12.60 10.66 39.89
N VAL A 373 12.54 10.79 38.57
CA VAL A 373 13.17 11.87 37.80
C VAL A 373 12.07 12.62 37.05
N GLN A 374 11.92 13.93 37.32
CA GLN A 374 10.97 14.78 36.59
C GLN A 374 11.73 15.89 35.86
N PRO A 375 11.74 15.93 34.51
CA PRO A 375 12.18 17.10 33.76
C PRO A 375 11.21 18.26 34.01
N LEU A 376 11.75 19.46 34.23
CA LEU A 376 10.99 20.71 34.39
C LEU A 376 10.97 21.57 33.12
N LEU A 377 12.03 21.48 32.31
CA LEU A 377 12.22 22.26 31.09
C LEU A 377 12.22 21.34 29.86
N ARG A 378 13.38 21.08 29.23
CA ARG A 378 13.45 20.14 28.11
C ARG A 378 13.00 18.75 28.54
N GLY A 379 12.09 18.15 27.76
CA GLY A 379 11.50 16.84 28.05
C GLY A 379 10.27 16.89 28.95
N ASN A 380 9.91 18.04 29.52
CA ASN A 380 8.67 18.22 30.27
C ASN A 380 7.47 18.39 29.33
N GLY A 381 6.29 17.99 29.80
CA GLY A 381 5.00 18.29 29.18
C GLY A 381 4.42 17.14 28.36
N ILE A 382 3.10 16.98 28.43
CA ILE A 382 2.35 15.97 27.69
C ILE A 382 2.49 16.15 26.19
N GLU A 383 2.45 17.40 25.71
CA GLU A 383 2.52 17.70 24.28
C GLU A 383 3.83 17.17 23.66
N TYR A 384 4.99 17.57 24.20
CA TYR A 384 6.30 17.15 23.67
C TYR A 384 6.47 15.62 23.64
N ASN A 385 6.12 14.93 24.74
CA ASN A 385 6.30 13.48 24.82
C ASN A 385 5.30 12.70 23.95
N THR A 386 4.10 13.25 23.69
CA THR A 386 3.11 12.60 22.81
C THR A 386 3.32 12.87 21.31
N ILE A 387 4.36 13.62 20.91
CA ILE A 387 4.63 13.92 19.49
C ILE A 387 4.84 12.64 18.68
N SER A 388 5.50 11.61 19.21
CA SER A 388 5.67 10.31 18.54
C SER A 388 4.31 9.67 18.18
N ILE A 389 3.40 9.63 19.15
CA ILE A 389 2.03 9.11 19.00
C ILE A 389 1.22 9.98 18.01
N LYS A 390 1.27 11.31 18.12
CA LYS A 390 0.59 12.23 17.20
C LYS A 390 1.08 12.07 15.76
N VAL A 391 2.40 11.93 15.57
CA VAL A 391 3.02 11.70 14.26
C VAL A 391 2.61 10.35 13.69
N ALA A 392 2.65 9.26 14.48
CA ALA A 392 2.20 7.95 14.02
C ALA A 392 0.71 7.94 13.61
N ASN A 393 -0.14 8.67 14.33
CA ASN A 393 -1.55 8.86 13.95
C ASN A 393 -1.72 9.61 12.62
N LEU A 394 -0.95 10.67 12.38
CA LEU A 394 -0.99 11.41 11.12
C LEU A 394 -0.37 10.62 9.96
N ASP A 395 0.75 9.92 10.18
CA ASP A 395 1.38 9.04 9.20
C ASP A 395 0.43 7.91 8.79
N THR A 396 -0.37 7.37 9.73
CA THR A 396 -1.44 6.41 9.43
C THR A 396 -2.54 7.01 8.55
N ARG A 397 -2.94 8.27 8.78
CA ARG A 397 -3.89 8.96 7.89
C ARG A 397 -3.30 9.17 6.49
N ILE A 398 -2.04 9.57 6.38
CA ILE A 398 -1.33 9.71 5.10
C ILE A 398 -1.32 8.37 4.35
N ALA A 399 -1.06 7.27 5.04
CA ALA A 399 -1.10 5.92 4.46
C ALA A 399 -2.50 5.52 3.96
N THR A 400 -3.57 5.92 4.66
CA THR A 400 -4.96 5.73 4.20
C THR A 400 -5.26 6.55 2.94
N GLU A 401 -4.86 7.81 2.87
CA GLU A 401 -5.04 8.63 1.67
C GLU A 401 -4.25 8.05 0.46
N GLN A 402 -3.02 7.58 0.69
CA GLN A 402 -2.24 6.89 -0.35
C GLN A 402 -2.92 5.59 -0.83
N MET A 403 -3.54 4.83 0.09
CA MET A 403 -4.35 3.66 -0.27
C MET A 403 -5.54 4.03 -1.14
N VAL A 404 -6.28 5.11 -0.80
CA VAL A 404 -7.43 5.59 -1.58
C VAL A 404 -7.01 5.96 -3.00
N ASN A 405 -5.95 6.75 -3.17
CA ASN A 405 -5.45 7.12 -4.50
C ASN A 405 -5.05 5.90 -5.34
N ALA A 406 -4.24 5.01 -4.76
CA ALA A 406 -3.82 3.77 -5.43
C ALA A 406 -4.98 2.82 -5.76
N LEU A 407 -6.10 2.93 -5.04
CA LEU A 407 -7.34 2.21 -5.30
C LEU A 407 -8.16 2.84 -6.44
N GLU A 408 -8.26 4.17 -6.50
CA GLU A 408 -8.91 4.87 -7.62
C GLU A 408 -8.19 4.57 -8.95
N ASP A 409 -6.86 4.62 -8.97
CA ASP A 409 -6.05 4.26 -10.13
C ASP A 409 -6.27 2.80 -10.58
N TYR A 410 -6.35 1.89 -9.61
CA TYR A 410 -6.60 0.48 -9.88
C TYR A 410 -8.03 0.23 -10.43
N LEU A 411 -9.04 0.87 -9.86
CA LEU A 411 -10.42 0.77 -10.34
C LEU A 411 -10.59 1.44 -11.73
N LEU A 412 -9.81 2.47 -12.05
CA LEU A 412 -9.78 3.08 -13.39
C LEU A 412 -9.20 2.12 -14.44
N GLU A 413 -8.17 1.33 -14.11
CA GLU A 413 -7.68 0.27 -15.00
C GLU A 413 -8.68 -0.90 -15.12
N VAL A 414 -9.45 -1.22 -14.05
CA VAL A 414 -10.58 -2.17 -14.13
C VAL A 414 -11.68 -1.64 -15.06
N ASN A 415 -12.04 -0.36 -14.98
CA ASN A 415 -12.98 0.31 -15.90
C ASN A 415 -12.51 0.19 -17.35
N ARG A 416 -11.23 0.52 -17.61
CA ARG A 416 -10.60 0.40 -18.93
C ARG A 416 -10.64 -1.03 -19.46
N SER A 417 -10.36 -2.01 -18.60
CA SER A 417 -10.40 -3.42 -18.97
C SER A 417 -11.82 -3.90 -19.30
N TYR A 418 -12.83 -3.48 -18.53
CA TYR A 418 -14.24 -3.74 -18.81
C TYR A 418 -14.67 -3.21 -20.19
N TRP A 419 -14.38 -1.93 -20.48
CA TRP A 419 -14.69 -1.37 -21.80
C TRP A 419 -13.84 -1.98 -22.92
N GLY A 420 -12.65 -2.50 -22.62
CA GLY A 420 -11.86 -3.32 -23.55
C GLY A 420 -12.58 -4.61 -23.97
N VAL A 421 -13.33 -5.25 -23.07
CA VAL A 421 -14.17 -6.41 -23.42
C VAL A 421 -15.37 -5.98 -24.25
N TYR A 422 -16.03 -4.87 -23.89
CA TYR A 422 -17.13 -4.29 -24.67
C TYR A 422 -16.71 -4.00 -26.11
N LEU A 423 -15.60 -3.27 -26.28
CA LEU A 423 -15.00 -2.92 -27.57
C LEU A 423 -14.72 -4.17 -28.41
N ALA A 424 -14.05 -5.18 -27.83
CA ALA A 424 -13.71 -6.42 -28.54
C ALA A 424 -14.96 -7.19 -29.01
N ARG A 425 -16.03 -7.23 -28.21
CA ARG A 425 -17.30 -7.89 -28.56
C ARG A 425 -18.07 -7.16 -29.65
N ALA A 426 -18.16 -5.83 -29.57
CA ALA A 426 -18.82 -5.00 -30.57
C ALA A 426 -18.07 -5.03 -31.92
N ALA A 427 -16.74 -4.94 -31.87
CA ALA A 427 -15.87 -5.01 -33.05
C ALA A 427 -15.85 -6.42 -33.70
N TYR A 428 -16.20 -7.48 -32.96
CA TYR A 428 -16.47 -8.81 -33.52
C TYR A 428 -17.86 -8.89 -34.16
N ALA A 429 -18.90 -8.28 -33.56
CA ALA A 429 -20.25 -8.25 -34.12
C ALA A 429 -20.28 -7.60 -35.51
N GLN A 430 -19.70 -6.40 -35.63
CA GLN A 430 -19.55 -5.68 -36.91
C GLN A 430 -18.82 -6.54 -37.97
N ARG A 431 -17.71 -7.18 -37.61
CA ARG A 431 -16.94 -8.06 -38.51
C ARG A 431 -17.73 -9.30 -38.93
N LEU A 432 -18.59 -9.84 -38.07
CA LEU A 432 -19.45 -10.99 -38.37
C LEU A 432 -20.52 -10.61 -39.41
N GLU A 433 -21.19 -9.47 -39.21
CA GLU A 433 -22.14 -8.90 -40.15
C GLU A 433 -21.48 -8.61 -41.51
N LEU A 434 -20.32 -7.97 -41.50
CA LEU A 434 -19.53 -7.67 -42.70
C LEU A 434 -19.17 -8.93 -43.51
N VAL A 435 -18.77 -10.03 -42.84
CA VAL A 435 -18.51 -11.32 -43.51
C VAL A 435 -19.77 -11.90 -44.14
N GLY A 436 -20.93 -11.71 -43.51
CA GLY A 436 -22.24 -12.07 -44.08
C GLY A 436 -22.53 -11.30 -45.36
N VAL A 437 -22.59 -9.96 -45.28
CA VAL A 437 -22.88 -9.07 -46.42
C VAL A 437 -21.90 -9.30 -47.58
N THR A 438 -20.60 -9.50 -47.29
CA THR A 438 -19.61 -9.83 -48.32
C THR A 438 -19.87 -11.19 -48.98
N GLY A 439 -20.33 -12.16 -48.19
CA GLY A 439 -20.73 -13.48 -48.68
C GLY A 439 -21.89 -13.41 -49.66
N ASP A 440 -22.88 -12.58 -49.36
CA ASP A 440 -24.06 -12.36 -50.21
C ASP A 440 -23.67 -11.69 -51.54
N VAL A 441 -22.78 -10.68 -51.52
CA VAL A 441 -22.24 -10.09 -52.76
C VAL A 441 -21.44 -11.12 -53.58
N VAL A 442 -20.63 -11.96 -52.94
CA VAL A 442 -19.90 -13.04 -53.62
C VAL A 442 -20.85 -14.08 -54.24
N ASN A 443 -22.00 -14.34 -53.64
CA ASN A 443 -23.00 -15.25 -54.20
C ASN A 443 -23.74 -14.61 -55.38
N LEU A 444 -24.18 -13.35 -55.25
CA LEU A 444 -24.81 -12.59 -56.33
C LEU A 444 -23.89 -12.45 -57.57
N LEU A 445 -22.58 -12.29 -57.38
CA LEU A 445 -21.62 -12.27 -58.48
C LEU A 445 -21.49 -13.63 -59.19
N LYS A 446 -21.56 -14.76 -58.46
CA LYS A 446 -21.56 -16.10 -59.08
C LYS A 446 -22.85 -16.39 -59.85
N GLU A 447 -24.00 -16.01 -59.31
CA GLU A 447 -25.29 -16.16 -60.01
C GLU A 447 -25.30 -15.37 -61.34
N ARG A 448 -24.54 -14.28 -61.40
CA ARG A 448 -24.34 -13.48 -62.63
C ARG A 448 -23.24 -14.02 -63.56
N GLU A 449 -22.33 -14.87 -63.08
CA GLU A 449 -21.31 -15.56 -63.88
C GLU A 449 -21.96 -16.42 -64.98
N GLU A 450 -23.16 -16.96 -64.73
CA GLU A 450 -23.97 -17.71 -65.69
C GLU A 450 -24.55 -16.85 -66.83
N ILE A 451 -24.56 -15.52 -66.67
CA ILE A 451 -25.12 -14.55 -67.62
C ILE A 451 -24.00 -13.83 -68.40
N ASP A 452 -22.94 -13.39 -67.70
CA ASP A 452 -21.80 -12.67 -68.27
C ASP A 452 -20.49 -13.08 -67.59
N ALA A 453 -19.92 -14.19 -68.08
CA ALA A 453 -18.71 -14.79 -67.50
C ALA A 453 -17.45 -13.93 -67.70
N GLU A 454 -17.30 -13.26 -68.86
CA GLU A 454 -16.09 -12.48 -69.16
C GLU A 454 -16.02 -11.17 -68.37
N ALA A 455 -17.14 -10.46 -68.18
CA ALA A 455 -17.15 -9.24 -67.38
C ALA A 455 -16.96 -9.51 -65.87
N THR A 456 -17.53 -10.61 -65.37
CA THR A 456 -17.69 -10.84 -63.91
C THR A 456 -16.52 -11.61 -63.29
N ALA A 457 -15.70 -12.33 -64.07
CA ALA A 457 -14.64 -13.20 -63.54
C ALA A 457 -13.60 -12.51 -62.63
N SER A 458 -13.13 -11.31 -63.02
CA SER A 458 -12.16 -10.53 -62.23
C SER A 458 -12.74 -10.08 -60.88
N GLU A 459 -14.01 -9.66 -60.90
CA GLU A 459 -14.73 -9.14 -59.75
C GLU A 459 -15.04 -10.26 -58.74
N ILE A 460 -15.39 -11.45 -59.23
CA ILE A 460 -15.55 -12.66 -58.42
C ILE A 460 -14.25 -13.00 -57.68
N VAL A 461 -13.09 -12.94 -58.36
CA VAL A 461 -11.79 -13.22 -57.73
C VAL A 461 -11.48 -12.16 -56.66
N ARG A 462 -11.69 -10.88 -56.93
CA ARG A 462 -11.48 -9.80 -55.97
C ARG A 462 -12.43 -9.91 -54.76
N ALA A 463 -13.73 -10.13 -54.99
CA ALA A 463 -14.71 -10.28 -53.91
C ALA A 463 -14.45 -11.53 -53.06
N LYS A 464 -14.01 -12.65 -53.67
CA LYS A 464 -13.53 -13.84 -52.95
C LYS A 464 -12.31 -13.52 -52.08
N ALA A 465 -11.36 -12.72 -52.57
CA ALA A 465 -10.20 -12.29 -51.78
C ALA A 465 -10.62 -11.46 -50.56
N SER A 466 -11.44 -10.42 -50.75
CA SER A 466 -11.97 -9.60 -49.65
C SER A 466 -12.79 -10.42 -48.64
N LEU A 467 -13.57 -11.42 -49.09
CA LEU A 467 -14.28 -12.33 -48.20
C LEU A 467 -13.32 -13.20 -47.35
N LEU A 468 -12.21 -13.67 -47.92
CA LEU A 468 -11.21 -14.46 -47.20
C LEU A 468 -10.42 -13.62 -46.20
N GLU A 469 -10.10 -12.37 -46.55
CA GLU A 469 -9.49 -11.38 -45.65
C GLU A 469 -10.41 -11.05 -44.46
N ARG A 470 -11.67 -10.67 -44.74
CA ARG A 470 -12.68 -10.40 -43.70
C ARG A 470 -12.91 -11.61 -42.80
N LYS A 471 -12.82 -12.85 -43.31
CA LYS A 471 -12.83 -14.09 -42.51
C LYS A 471 -11.58 -14.27 -41.63
N ALA A 472 -10.39 -13.87 -42.10
CA ALA A 472 -9.18 -13.91 -41.29
C ALA A 472 -9.27 -12.89 -40.12
N ASP A 473 -9.82 -11.71 -40.36
CA ASP A 473 -10.03 -10.71 -39.31
C ASP A 473 -11.15 -11.08 -38.33
N LEU A 474 -12.18 -11.82 -38.78
CA LEU A 474 -13.17 -12.43 -37.90
C LEU A 474 -12.52 -13.46 -36.94
N ILE A 475 -11.52 -14.22 -37.40
CA ILE A 475 -10.76 -15.14 -36.54
C ILE A 475 -9.90 -14.36 -35.54
N ARG A 476 -9.20 -13.29 -35.97
CA ARG A 476 -8.39 -12.43 -35.09
C ARG A 476 -9.22 -11.76 -34.00
N SER A 477 -10.35 -11.15 -34.37
CA SER A 477 -11.26 -10.47 -33.44
C SER A 477 -11.88 -11.45 -32.42
N LYS A 478 -12.21 -12.69 -32.83
CA LYS A 478 -12.64 -13.74 -31.88
C LYS A 478 -11.59 -14.04 -30.80
N THR A 479 -10.30 -14.05 -31.16
CA THR A 479 -9.20 -14.18 -30.20
C THR A 479 -9.05 -12.92 -29.34
N ALA A 480 -9.25 -11.73 -29.91
CA ALA A 480 -9.19 -10.46 -29.18
C ALA A 480 -10.19 -10.40 -28.02
N ILE A 481 -11.42 -10.91 -28.19
CA ILE A 481 -12.37 -10.99 -27.06
C ILE A 481 -11.79 -11.84 -25.92
N ARG A 482 -11.23 -13.02 -26.21
CA ARG A 482 -10.63 -13.88 -25.18
C ARG A 482 -9.46 -13.21 -24.46
N THR A 483 -8.59 -12.53 -25.19
CA THR A 483 -7.50 -11.75 -24.58
C THR A 483 -8.03 -10.63 -23.69
N ALA A 484 -9.13 -9.96 -24.06
CA ALA A 484 -9.76 -8.93 -23.24
C ALA A 484 -10.42 -9.53 -21.98
N GLU A 485 -11.14 -10.65 -22.11
CA GLU A 485 -11.73 -11.36 -20.97
C GLU A 485 -10.68 -11.81 -19.95
N GLU A 486 -9.56 -12.39 -20.41
CA GLU A 486 -8.49 -12.84 -19.52
C GLU A 486 -7.78 -11.69 -18.81
N ARG A 487 -7.60 -10.54 -19.47
CA ARG A 487 -7.11 -9.31 -18.80
C ARG A 487 -8.06 -8.85 -17.69
N LEU A 488 -9.37 -8.87 -17.94
CA LEU A 488 -10.35 -8.53 -16.91
C LEU A 488 -10.32 -9.53 -15.75
N ARG A 489 -10.31 -10.83 -16.04
CA ARG A 489 -10.18 -11.90 -15.03
C ARG A 489 -8.91 -11.75 -14.18
N SER A 490 -7.77 -11.41 -14.79
CA SER A 490 -6.50 -11.23 -14.08
C SER A 490 -6.50 -10.03 -13.12
N LEU A 491 -7.30 -8.99 -13.42
CA LEU A 491 -7.52 -7.89 -12.49
C LEU A 491 -8.45 -8.33 -11.35
N LEU A 492 -9.63 -8.88 -11.67
CA LEU A 492 -10.66 -9.20 -10.67
C LEU A 492 -10.24 -10.27 -9.66
N ASN A 493 -9.53 -11.31 -10.11
CA ASN A 493 -9.18 -12.49 -9.31
C ASN A 493 -10.39 -13.17 -8.64
N ASP A 494 -11.58 -13.02 -9.22
CA ASP A 494 -12.84 -13.60 -8.75
C ASP A 494 -12.81 -15.14 -8.86
N PRO A 495 -12.97 -15.91 -7.76
CA PRO A 495 -13.00 -17.37 -7.79
C PRO A 495 -14.12 -17.98 -8.64
N SER A 496 -15.17 -17.22 -8.96
CA SER A 496 -16.24 -17.63 -9.88
C SER A 496 -15.88 -17.41 -11.36
N MET A 497 -14.81 -16.66 -11.65
CA MET A 497 -14.29 -16.34 -12.98
C MET A 497 -12.76 -16.49 -13.06
N PRO A 498 -12.17 -17.66 -12.72
CA PRO A 498 -10.72 -17.84 -12.74
C PRO A 498 -10.15 -17.68 -14.16
N MET A 499 -8.88 -17.26 -14.25
CA MET A 499 -8.17 -17.18 -15.53
C MET A 499 -8.16 -18.54 -16.26
N GLY A 500 -8.35 -18.51 -17.57
CA GLY A 500 -8.46 -19.69 -18.43
C GLY A 500 -9.81 -20.43 -18.32
N MET A 501 -10.79 -19.91 -17.58
CA MET A 501 -12.14 -20.48 -17.55
C MET A 501 -12.79 -20.42 -18.93
N ALA A 502 -13.32 -21.55 -19.40
CA ALA A 502 -14.11 -21.65 -20.63
C ALA A 502 -15.54 -21.08 -20.45
N ALA A 503 -15.66 -19.87 -19.92
CA ALA A 503 -16.89 -19.09 -19.77
C ALA A 503 -16.84 -17.85 -20.66
N GLU A 504 -18.01 -17.37 -21.10
CA GLU A 504 -18.15 -16.13 -21.85
C GLU A 504 -18.51 -14.98 -20.90
N PHE A 505 -17.78 -13.86 -20.96
CA PHE A 505 -18.12 -12.64 -20.24
C PHE A 505 -18.98 -11.72 -21.13
N ILE A 506 -20.11 -11.25 -20.59
CA ILE A 506 -21.06 -10.39 -21.31
C ILE A 506 -21.22 -9.06 -20.55
N PRO A 507 -20.60 -7.95 -21.01
CA PRO A 507 -20.76 -6.63 -20.40
C PRO A 507 -22.21 -6.15 -20.59
N SER A 508 -22.91 -5.84 -19.49
CA SER A 508 -24.33 -5.45 -19.51
C SER A 508 -24.58 -3.96 -19.33
N SER A 509 -23.61 -3.18 -18.85
CA SER A 509 -23.73 -1.71 -18.79
C SER A 509 -23.68 -1.12 -20.20
N LYS A 510 -24.59 -0.19 -20.48
CA LYS A 510 -24.62 0.60 -21.71
C LYS A 510 -23.66 1.80 -21.60
N PRO A 511 -23.05 2.26 -22.71
CA PRO A 511 -22.28 3.49 -22.72
C PRO A 511 -23.16 4.72 -22.46
N ILE A 512 -22.60 5.72 -21.81
CA ILE A 512 -23.14 7.07 -21.69
C ILE A 512 -22.85 7.81 -23.00
N LEU A 513 -23.88 8.46 -23.56
CA LEU A 513 -23.82 9.23 -24.81
C LEU A 513 -24.21 10.71 -24.62
N SER A 514 -24.68 11.09 -23.43
CA SER A 514 -25.04 12.47 -23.08
C SER A 514 -23.80 13.35 -22.83
N PRO A 515 -23.87 14.67 -23.06
CA PRO A 515 -22.77 15.60 -22.76
C PRO A 515 -22.43 15.65 -21.27
N PRO A 516 -21.23 16.13 -20.90
CA PRO A 516 -20.89 16.45 -19.51
C PRO A 516 -21.78 17.58 -18.98
N CYS A 517 -22.04 17.58 -17.66
CA CYS A 517 -22.99 18.50 -17.02
C CYS A 517 -22.35 19.52 -16.04
N ASP A 518 -21.15 19.26 -15.52
CA ASP A 518 -20.48 20.12 -14.55
C ASP A 518 -19.48 21.08 -15.22
N ASP A 519 -19.50 22.36 -14.83
CA ASP A 519 -18.48 23.31 -15.27
C ASP A 519 -17.09 23.02 -14.65
N VAL A 520 -16.03 23.29 -15.41
CA VAL A 520 -14.63 23.03 -15.03
C VAL A 520 -14.22 23.65 -13.68
N GLN A 521 -14.77 24.81 -13.30
CA GLN A 521 -14.48 25.42 -12.00
C GLN A 521 -15.10 24.61 -10.85
N THR A 522 -16.32 24.11 -11.04
CA THR A 522 -16.99 23.20 -10.10
C THR A 522 -16.23 21.88 -9.96
N VAL A 523 -15.80 21.30 -11.08
CA VAL A 523 -14.95 20.09 -11.10
C VAL A 523 -13.66 20.30 -10.30
N ALA A 524 -12.98 21.44 -10.50
CA ALA A 524 -11.73 21.75 -9.81
C ALA A 524 -11.91 22.04 -8.30
N HIS A 525 -12.97 22.73 -7.90
CA HIS A 525 -13.29 22.91 -6.48
C HIS A 525 -13.58 21.57 -5.78
N LEU A 526 -14.31 20.66 -6.44
CA LEU A 526 -14.53 19.30 -5.94
C LEU A 526 -13.22 18.51 -5.81
N ALA A 527 -12.33 18.61 -6.80
CA ALA A 527 -11.02 17.96 -6.78
C ALA A 527 -10.18 18.41 -5.60
N ILE A 528 -10.00 19.72 -5.38
CA ILE A 528 -9.18 20.24 -4.26
C ILE A 528 -9.76 19.84 -2.90
N LYS A 529 -11.08 19.69 -2.78
CA LYS A 529 -11.75 19.27 -1.53
C LYS A 529 -11.66 17.76 -1.27
N ASN A 530 -11.64 16.93 -2.31
CA ASN A 530 -11.83 15.48 -2.18
C ASN A 530 -10.58 14.65 -2.46
N ARG A 531 -9.59 15.17 -3.20
CA ARG A 531 -8.39 14.45 -3.60
C ARG A 531 -7.51 14.06 -2.41
N ALA A 532 -7.19 12.77 -2.35
CA ALA A 532 -6.40 12.17 -1.30
C ALA A 532 -4.98 12.76 -1.20
N GLU A 533 -4.38 13.22 -2.31
CA GLU A 533 -3.06 13.84 -2.32
C GLU A 533 -3.02 15.18 -1.58
N ILE A 534 -4.13 15.95 -1.60
CA ILE A 534 -4.27 17.19 -0.83
C ILE A 534 -4.33 16.87 0.67
N VAL A 535 -5.20 15.93 1.06
CA VAL A 535 -5.38 15.53 2.47
C VAL A 535 -4.10 14.88 3.03
N GLY A 536 -3.39 14.09 2.23
CA GLY A 536 -2.08 13.55 2.56
C GLY A 536 -1.03 14.66 2.75
N SER A 537 -0.98 15.63 1.85
CA SER A 537 -0.05 16.78 1.94
C SER A 537 -0.36 17.69 3.13
N GLU A 538 -1.64 17.89 3.46
CA GLU A 538 -2.08 18.62 4.65
C GLU A 538 -1.59 17.95 5.94
N ASN A 539 -1.78 16.63 6.05
CA ASN A 539 -1.29 15.87 7.20
C ASN A 539 0.25 15.84 7.25
N ALA A 540 0.95 15.84 6.12
CA ALA A 540 2.40 15.96 6.07
C ALA A 540 2.91 17.31 6.61
N ILE A 541 2.21 18.42 6.34
CA ILE A 541 2.50 19.73 6.95
C ILE A 541 2.29 19.68 8.47
N ARG A 542 1.22 19.03 8.96
CA ARG A 542 1.00 18.84 10.41
C ARG A 542 2.13 18.04 11.07
N VAL A 543 2.58 16.94 10.45
CA VAL A 543 3.74 16.14 10.90
C VAL A 543 5.02 16.99 10.95
N ALA A 544 5.27 17.80 9.91
CA ALA A 544 6.43 18.70 9.89
C ALA A 544 6.33 19.78 10.98
N GLY A 545 5.14 20.33 11.22
CA GLY A 545 4.86 21.27 12.31
C GLY A 545 5.18 20.70 13.69
N LEU A 546 4.65 19.51 14.01
CA LEU A 546 4.96 18.81 15.27
C LEU A 546 6.46 18.54 15.43
N ARG A 547 7.15 18.10 14.38
CA ARG A 547 8.61 17.85 14.41
C ARG A 547 9.43 19.14 14.60
N ARG A 548 8.97 20.26 14.07
CA ARG A 548 9.55 21.61 14.27
C ARG A 548 9.36 22.07 15.71
N ASP A 549 8.17 21.89 16.25
CA ASP A 549 7.85 22.33 17.62
C ASP A 549 8.60 21.45 18.66
N ALA A 550 8.78 20.16 18.40
CA ALA A 550 9.71 19.30 19.15
C ALA A 550 11.15 19.85 19.15
N ALA A 551 11.68 20.21 17.97
CA ALA A 551 13.03 20.75 17.84
C ALA A 551 13.20 22.10 18.58
N ARG A 552 12.14 22.92 18.64
CA ARG A 552 12.11 24.16 19.42
C ARG A 552 12.09 23.88 20.93
N HIS A 553 11.37 22.86 21.40
CA HIS A 553 11.45 22.42 22.81
C HIS A 553 12.85 21.90 23.17
N ASP A 554 13.52 21.25 22.23
CA ASP A 554 14.92 20.80 22.33
C ASP A 554 15.97 21.94 22.39
N LEU A 555 15.55 23.20 22.34
CA LEU A 555 16.41 24.36 22.60
C LEU A 555 16.51 24.69 24.09
N LEU A 556 15.56 24.24 24.91
CA LEU A 556 15.50 24.53 26.34
C LEU A 556 16.64 23.82 27.11
N PRO A 557 17.08 24.35 28.27
CA PRO A 557 18.00 23.63 29.15
C PRO A 557 17.41 22.32 29.64
N ARG A 558 18.26 21.33 29.94
CA ARG A 558 17.85 20.18 30.76
C ARG A 558 17.90 20.63 32.21
N LEU A 559 16.76 20.60 32.89
CA LEU A 559 16.64 20.84 34.32
C LEU A 559 15.73 19.75 34.88
N ASN A 560 16.31 18.82 35.62
CA ASN A 560 15.60 17.67 36.18
C ASN A 560 15.57 17.77 37.70
N VAL A 561 14.42 17.48 38.29
CA VAL A 561 14.29 17.16 39.72
C VAL A 561 14.50 15.67 39.89
N THR A 562 15.36 15.27 40.81
CA THR A 562 15.60 13.86 41.16
C THR A 562 15.29 13.65 42.63
N GLY A 563 14.32 12.79 42.92
CA GLY A 563 14.05 12.27 44.25
C GLY A 563 14.45 10.80 44.31
N GLU A 564 15.10 10.39 45.39
CA GLU A 564 15.57 9.03 45.61
C GLU A 564 15.35 8.67 47.08
N ILE A 565 14.83 7.47 47.33
CA ILE A 565 14.73 6.87 48.67
C ILE A 565 15.14 5.41 48.55
N GLY A 566 15.96 4.94 49.49
CA GLY A 566 16.45 3.57 49.47
C GLY A 566 16.75 3.03 50.86
N TYR A 567 16.82 1.71 50.94
CA TYR A 567 17.15 0.95 52.14
C TYR A 567 18.33 0.07 51.79
N ALA A 568 19.40 0.14 52.58
CA ALA A 568 20.59 -0.69 52.40
C ALA A 568 20.79 -1.64 53.58
N GLY A 569 21.20 -2.87 53.30
CA GLY A 569 21.54 -3.91 54.27
C GLY A 569 22.92 -4.51 53.97
N LEU A 570 23.59 -5.05 54.99
CA LEU A 570 24.98 -5.54 54.90
C LEU A 570 25.20 -6.74 55.83
N ASP A 571 25.26 -7.94 55.26
CA ASP A 571 25.52 -9.17 56.02
C ASP A 571 26.89 -9.80 55.73
N ARG A 572 27.34 -10.61 56.68
CA ARG A 572 28.54 -11.44 56.59
C ARG A 572 28.35 -12.58 55.58
N GLY A 573 29.42 -12.90 54.86
CA GLY A 573 29.43 -14.07 54.00
C GLY A 573 28.90 -13.78 52.59
N ARG A 574 28.27 -14.81 52.00
CA ARG A 574 27.54 -14.74 50.72
C ARG A 574 26.04 -14.91 50.93
N ASP A 575 25.52 -14.42 52.05
CA ASP A 575 24.11 -14.51 52.38
C ASP A 575 23.35 -13.28 51.88
N PHE A 576 22.71 -13.43 50.72
CA PHE A 576 21.84 -12.40 50.15
C PHE A 576 20.53 -12.23 50.92
N ARG A 577 20.10 -13.25 51.66
CA ARG A 577 18.85 -13.21 52.42
C ARG A 577 19.07 -12.51 53.76
N GLY A 578 20.14 -12.82 54.46
CA GLY A 578 20.53 -12.08 55.67
C GLY A 578 20.66 -10.58 55.39
N ALA A 579 21.36 -10.22 54.31
CA ALA A 579 21.47 -8.82 53.88
C ALA A 579 20.10 -8.15 53.56
N TYR A 580 19.12 -8.91 53.04
CA TYR A 580 17.77 -8.40 52.77
C TYR A 580 16.88 -8.30 54.01
N ASP A 581 16.99 -9.25 54.94
CA ASP A 581 16.26 -9.21 56.21
C ASP A 581 16.80 -8.04 57.09
N ASP A 582 18.11 -7.75 56.98
CA ASP A 582 18.86 -6.64 57.60
C ASP A 582 18.58 -5.25 56.99
N THR A 583 17.96 -5.15 55.80
CA THR A 583 17.57 -3.84 55.21
C THR A 583 16.59 -3.03 56.06
N ASN A 584 15.97 -3.64 57.08
CA ASN A 584 15.11 -2.97 58.06
C ASN A 584 15.82 -2.57 59.37
N GLU A 585 17.06 -3.04 59.59
CA GLU A 585 17.84 -2.74 60.81
C GLU A 585 18.52 -1.36 60.71
N TYR A 586 18.85 -0.93 59.49
CA TYR A 586 19.38 0.40 59.18
C TYR A 586 18.31 1.39 58.71
N GLY A 587 18.56 2.69 58.93
CA GLY A 587 17.63 3.75 58.54
C GLY A 587 17.60 4.03 57.04
N ALA A 588 16.45 4.48 56.54
CA ALA A 588 16.27 4.85 55.13
C ALA A 588 17.21 5.96 54.68
N GLY A 589 17.98 5.71 53.62
CA GLY A 589 18.68 6.74 52.87
C GLY A 589 17.72 7.50 51.96
N TRP A 590 17.89 8.81 51.83
CA TRP A 590 17.15 9.62 50.87
C TRP A 590 18.03 10.71 50.28
N ALA A 591 17.78 11.04 49.02
CA ALA A 591 18.43 12.13 48.31
C ALA A 591 17.40 12.93 47.52
N PHE A 592 17.61 14.24 47.48
CA PHE A 592 16.84 15.16 46.64
C PHE A 592 17.81 16.12 45.96
N GLY A 593 17.65 16.30 44.65
CA GLY A 593 18.59 17.06 43.85
C GLY A 593 17.98 17.70 42.62
N PHE A 594 18.69 18.70 42.10
CA PHE A 594 18.41 19.33 40.81
C PHE A 594 19.62 19.12 39.91
N THR A 595 19.40 18.55 38.73
CA THR A 595 20.45 18.41 37.70
C THR A 595 20.20 19.39 36.57
N PHE A 596 21.08 20.38 36.42
CA PHE A 596 21.06 21.33 35.31
C PHE A 596 22.15 20.99 34.29
N SER A 597 21.79 20.92 33.02
CA SER A 597 22.74 20.71 31.92
C SER A 597 22.34 21.49 30.67
N GLN A 598 23.31 22.23 30.13
CA GLN A 598 23.15 23.04 28.93
C GLN A 598 24.49 23.11 28.17
N PRO A 599 24.62 22.53 26.95
CA PRO A 599 25.80 22.75 26.13
C PRO A 599 25.91 24.24 25.77
N TRP A 600 27.11 24.82 25.89
CA TRP A 600 27.34 26.26 25.70
C TRP A 600 27.07 26.74 24.27
N GLU A 601 27.69 26.12 23.27
CA GLU A 601 27.60 26.60 21.88
C GLU A 601 26.26 26.30 21.20
N ARG A 602 25.59 25.21 21.63
CA ARG A 602 24.29 24.73 21.12
C ARG A 602 24.24 24.45 19.60
N ARG A 603 25.37 24.28 18.91
CA ARG A 603 25.42 24.14 17.43
C ARG A 603 24.45 23.08 16.91
N PHE A 604 24.47 21.88 17.48
CA PHE A 604 23.56 20.79 17.09
C PHE A 604 22.08 21.19 17.18
N ALA A 605 21.63 21.67 18.35
CA ALA A 605 20.22 22.01 18.56
C ALA A 605 19.75 23.16 17.65
N LYS A 606 20.59 24.19 17.44
CA LYS A 606 20.30 25.30 16.50
C LYS A 606 20.24 24.82 15.04
N SER A 607 21.19 23.99 14.60
CA SER A 607 21.18 23.43 13.25
C SER A 607 20.01 22.46 13.03
N PHE A 608 19.57 21.75 14.07
CA PHE A 608 18.42 20.85 14.00
C PHE A 608 17.09 21.61 13.96
N GLU A 609 16.94 22.69 14.72
CA GLU A 609 15.83 23.65 14.59
C GLU A 609 15.72 24.18 13.16
N VAL A 610 16.79 24.78 12.63
CA VAL A 610 16.81 25.32 11.25
C VAL A 610 16.48 24.25 10.21
N ARG A 611 16.95 23.00 10.42
CA ARG A 611 16.57 21.87 9.57
C ARG A 611 15.06 21.60 9.60
N ARG A 612 14.42 21.62 10.78
CA ARG A 612 12.97 21.38 10.88
C ARG A 612 12.12 22.54 10.39
N ASP A 613 12.58 23.78 10.53
CA ASP A 613 11.94 24.93 9.87
C ASP A 613 11.98 24.77 8.33
N LEU A 614 13.11 24.36 7.76
CA LEU A 614 13.24 24.09 6.32
C LEU A 614 12.40 22.88 5.84
N GLU A 615 12.33 21.81 6.63
CA GLU A 615 11.46 20.66 6.33
C GLU A 615 9.96 21.03 6.38
N TYR A 616 9.57 21.97 7.26
CA TYR A 616 8.21 22.52 7.31
C TYR A 616 7.91 23.40 6.08
N ASP A 617 8.82 24.30 5.71
CA ASP A 617 8.67 25.11 4.49
C ASP A 617 8.67 24.25 3.21
N GLN A 618 9.42 23.13 3.21
CA GLN A 618 9.36 22.13 2.14
C GLN A 618 7.97 21.48 2.05
N ALA A 619 7.39 21.02 3.16
CA ALA A 619 6.05 20.45 3.18
C ALA A 619 4.96 21.45 2.72
N VAL A 620 5.08 22.72 3.13
CA VAL A 620 4.20 23.81 2.66
C VAL A 620 4.29 24.00 1.15
N ASN A 621 5.48 23.91 0.56
CA ASN A 621 5.65 23.99 -0.88
C ASN A 621 5.22 22.71 -1.62
N GLN A 622 5.29 21.54 -0.99
CA GLN A 622 4.74 20.29 -1.55
C GLN A 622 3.22 20.36 -1.71
N LEU A 623 2.48 20.92 -0.73
CA LEU A 623 1.03 21.13 -0.89
C LEU A 623 0.70 22.08 -2.07
N ARG A 624 1.50 23.13 -2.29
CA ARG A 624 1.34 23.99 -3.48
C ARG A 624 1.57 23.24 -4.79
N LEU A 625 2.57 22.37 -4.83
CA LEU A 625 2.86 21.54 -6.01
C LEU A 625 1.74 20.54 -6.25
N ALA A 626 1.25 19.84 -5.22
CA ALA A 626 0.09 18.95 -5.31
C ALA A 626 -1.17 19.69 -5.83
N GLY A 627 -1.43 20.91 -5.33
CA GLY A 627 -2.49 21.78 -5.84
C GLY A 627 -2.31 22.18 -7.31
N ASN A 628 -1.08 22.42 -7.77
CA ASN A 628 -0.79 22.67 -9.19
C ASN A 628 -1.05 21.44 -10.05
N GLU A 629 -0.59 20.28 -9.60
CA GLU A 629 -0.69 19.00 -10.30
C GLU A 629 -2.15 18.56 -10.43
N ILE A 630 -2.96 18.70 -9.37
CA ILE A 630 -4.40 18.41 -9.41
C ILE A 630 -5.15 19.39 -10.31
N ILE A 631 -4.84 20.70 -10.25
CA ILE A 631 -5.41 21.68 -11.19
C ILE A 631 -5.11 21.28 -12.64
N LEU A 632 -3.87 20.88 -12.93
CA LEU A 632 -3.46 20.45 -14.26
C LEU A 632 -4.17 19.16 -14.69
N ASP A 633 -4.24 18.16 -13.81
CA ASP A 633 -4.88 16.86 -14.06
C ASP A 633 -6.39 17.02 -14.30
N VAL A 634 -7.06 17.90 -13.56
CA VAL A 634 -8.46 18.29 -13.80
C VAL A 634 -8.63 18.98 -15.15
N LEU A 635 -7.79 19.97 -15.48
CA LEU A 635 -7.87 20.69 -16.76
C LEU A 635 -7.63 19.77 -17.96
N VAL A 636 -6.67 18.84 -17.85
CA VAL A 636 -6.37 17.84 -18.89
C VAL A 636 -7.51 16.83 -19.00
N SER A 637 -7.95 16.23 -17.89
CA SER A 637 -9.06 15.26 -17.88
C SER A 637 -10.37 15.85 -18.38
N TYR A 638 -10.67 17.10 -18.04
CA TYR A 638 -11.85 17.80 -18.53
C TYR A 638 -11.74 18.09 -20.03
N ARG A 639 -10.60 18.58 -20.53
CA ARG A 639 -10.37 18.75 -21.97
C ARG A 639 -10.46 17.44 -22.75
N GLU A 640 -9.99 16.33 -22.18
CA GLU A 640 -10.12 14.99 -22.78
C GLU A 640 -11.60 14.59 -22.90
N VAL A 641 -12.42 14.80 -21.87
CA VAL A 641 -13.88 14.58 -21.93
C VAL A 641 -14.56 15.44 -23.01
N VAL A 642 -14.21 16.73 -23.07
CA VAL A 642 -14.70 17.67 -24.09
C VAL A 642 -14.34 17.19 -25.51
N THR A 643 -13.08 16.81 -25.72
CA THR A 643 -12.55 16.39 -27.01
C THR A 643 -13.12 15.03 -27.44
N ALA A 644 -13.20 14.06 -26.53
CA ALA A 644 -13.76 12.74 -26.78
C ALA A 644 -15.27 12.83 -27.12
N TYR A 645 -16.01 13.74 -26.47
CA TYR A 645 -17.41 13.99 -26.80
C TYR A 645 -17.57 14.62 -28.20
N GLN A 646 -16.73 15.59 -28.56
CA GLN A 646 -16.74 16.22 -29.89
C GLN A 646 -16.33 15.23 -31.00
N ASP A 647 -15.32 14.39 -30.78
CA ASP A 647 -14.96 13.32 -31.72
C ASP A 647 -16.11 12.33 -31.87
N MET A 648 -16.71 11.87 -30.76
CA MET A 648 -17.89 10.99 -30.79
C MET A 648 -19.05 11.58 -31.62
N GLN A 649 -19.34 12.88 -31.48
CA GLN A 649 -20.33 13.57 -32.31
C GLN A 649 -19.93 13.61 -33.80
N ALA A 650 -18.67 13.92 -34.11
CA ALA A 650 -18.18 13.97 -35.49
C ALA A 650 -18.21 12.58 -36.16
N LYS A 651 -17.77 11.52 -35.45
CA LYS A 651 -17.82 10.14 -35.91
C LYS A 651 -19.27 9.65 -36.09
N TYR A 652 -20.19 10.06 -35.21
CA TYR A 652 -21.63 9.77 -35.36
C TYR A 652 -22.20 10.32 -36.67
N GLN A 653 -21.90 11.58 -37.00
CA GLN A 653 -22.35 12.17 -38.27
C GLN A 653 -21.69 11.49 -39.49
N ALA A 654 -20.43 11.06 -39.37
CA ALA A 654 -19.76 10.27 -40.40
C ALA A 654 -20.45 8.91 -40.64
N VAL A 655 -20.81 8.17 -39.56
CA VAL A 655 -21.58 6.91 -39.64
C VAL A 655 -22.95 7.14 -40.28
N ARG A 656 -23.64 8.23 -39.95
CA ARG A 656 -24.91 8.57 -40.61
C ARG A 656 -24.75 8.80 -42.11
N ALA A 657 -23.71 9.53 -42.52
CA ALA A 657 -23.43 9.80 -43.92
C ALA A 657 -23.04 8.52 -44.69
N SER A 658 -22.22 7.64 -44.10
CA SER A 658 -21.81 6.38 -44.74
C SER A 658 -22.95 5.36 -44.84
N ARG A 659 -23.83 5.27 -43.83
CA ARG A 659 -25.05 4.44 -43.90
C ARG A 659 -26.00 4.90 -45.01
N GLU A 660 -26.13 6.21 -45.18
CA GLU A 660 -26.94 6.82 -46.24
C GLU A 660 -26.30 6.61 -47.65
N GLU A 661 -24.97 6.62 -47.76
CA GLU A 661 -24.24 6.25 -48.99
C GLU A 661 -24.52 4.79 -49.37
N VAL A 662 -24.31 3.85 -48.43
CA VAL A 662 -24.55 2.41 -48.65
C VAL A 662 -25.99 2.16 -49.07
N ARG A 663 -26.97 2.76 -48.36
CA ARG A 663 -28.39 2.63 -48.70
C ARG A 663 -28.71 3.08 -50.13
N LYS A 664 -28.20 4.24 -50.56
CA LYS A 664 -28.42 4.76 -51.92
C LYS A 664 -27.77 3.88 -52.98
N LEU A 665 -26.59 3.33 -52.71
CA LEU A 665 -25.92 2.40 -53.61
C LEU A 665 -26.65 1.06 -53.71
N GLU A 666 -27.21 0.55 -52.60
CA GLU A 666 -28.08 -0.64 -52.64
C GLU A 666 -29.35 -0.39 -53.47
N GLU A 667 -30.03 0.75 -53.28
CA GLU A 667 -31.23 1.12 -54.02
C GLU A 667 -30.93 1.23 -55.54
N LEU A 668 -29.78 1.78 -55.91
CA LEU A 668 -29.29 1.80 -57.31
C LEU A 668 -29.02 0.39 -57.86
N VAL A 669 -28.34 -0.48 -57.10
CA VAL A 669 -28.08 -1.88 -57.51
C VAL A 669 -29.37 -2.69 -57.68
N LYS A 670 -30.40 -2.41 -56.87
CA LYS A 670 -31.72 -3.04 -56.95
C LYS A 670 -32.55 -2.53 -58.14
N THR A 671 -32.44 -1.24 -58.48
CA THR A 671 -33.28 -0.59 -59.50
C THR A 671 -32.72 -0.74 -60.92
N ASP A 672 -31.41 -0.54 -61.11
CA ASP A 672 -30.76 -0.57 -62.44
C ASP A 672 -30.46 -1.99 -62.96
N ALA A 673 -31.14 -3.02 -62.42
CA ALA A 673 -30.94 -4.41 -62.83
C ALA A 673 -31.41 -4.71 -64.28
N GLY A 674 -32.01 -3.75 -64.98
CA GLY A 674 -32.61 -3.95 -66.30
C GLY A 674 -32.39 -2.86 -67.36
N GLU A 675 -31.58 -1.80 -67.15
CA GLU A 675 -31.50 -0.70 -68.13
C GLU A 675 -30.11 -0.11 -68.45
N ASP A 676 -30.03 0.43 -69.67
CA ASP A 676 -28.86 0.58 -70.55
C ASP A 676 -27.94 1.76 -70.14
N SER A 677 -27.13 1.53 -69.10
CA SER A 677 -26.48 2.59 -68.32
C SER A 677 -24.94 2.60 -68.41
N GLY A 678 -24.36 1.88 -69.37
CA GLY A 678 -22.94 1.96 -69.74
C GLY A 678 -21.91 1.50 -68.68
N ARG A 679 -22.36 1.02 -67.52
CA ARG A 679 -21.54 0.42 -66.46
C ARG A 679 -22.01 -1.00 -66.18
N THR A 680 -21.08 -1.95 -66.14
CA THR A 680 -21.38 -3.34 -65.73
C THR A 680 -21.94 -3.34 -64.31
N ILE A 681 -22.90 -4.22 -64.02
CA ILE A 681 -23.48 -4.33 -62.67
C ILE A 681 -22.41 -4.78 -61.66
N GLY A 682 -21.43 -5.55 -62.13
CA GLY A 682 -20.17 -5.81 -61.47
C GLY A 682 -19.45 -4.56 -60.92
N SER A 683 -19.20 -3.56 -61.76
CA SER A 683 -18.58 -2.29 -61.33
C SER A 683 -19.41 -1.54 -60.29
N ARG A 684 -20.76 -1.65 -60.33
CA ARG A 684 -21.66 -1.12 -59.30
C ARG A 684 -21.53 -1.88 -57.98
N LEU A 685 -21.47 -3.21 -58.02
CA LEU A 685 -21.25 -4.06 -56.85
C LEU A 685 -19.88 -3.81 -56.22
N GLN A 686 -18.85 -3.48 -57.01
CA GLN A 686 -17.56 -3.04 -56.49
C GLN A 686 -17.69 -1.69 -55.75
N ILE A 687 -18.36 -0.69 -56.32
CA ILE A 687 -18.59 0.60 -55.65
C ILE A 687 -19.36 0.40 -54.33
N LEU A 688 -20.34 -0.51 -54.30
CA LEU A 688 -21.06 -0.89 -53.09
C LEU A 688 -20.14 -1.57 -52.06
N LEU A 689 -19.27 -2.51 -52.45
CA LEU A 689 -18.28 -3.14 -51.56
C LEU A 689 -17.30 -2.11 -50.97
N ASP A 690 -16.81 -1.18 -51.80
CA ASP A 690 -15.91 -0.10 -51.41
C ASP A 690 -16.62 0.91 -50.44
N ALA A 691 -17.95 1.10 -50.57
CA ALA A 691 -18.75 1.92 -49.67
C ALA A 691 -19.09 1.21 -48.34
N ILE A 692 -19.38 -0.10 -48.38
CA ILE A 692 -19.56 -0.93 -47.18
C ILE A 692 -18.28 -0.94 -46.33
N GLU A 693 -17.10 -0.97 -46.95
CA GLU A 693 -15.81 -0.90 -46.25
C GLU A 693 -15.58 0.47 -45.58
N ARG A 694 -15.96 1.56 -46.26
CA ARG A 694 -15.96 2.91 -45.68
C ARG A 694 -16.96 3.02 -44.52
N ASN A 695 -18.14 2.43 -44.64
CA ASN A 695 -19.11 2.39 -43.53
C ASN A 695 -18.59 1.61 -42.33
N GLN A 696 -18.00 0.42 -42.55
CA GLN A 696 -17.35 -0.36 -41.48
C GLN A 696 -16.27 0.45 -40.76
N THR A 697 -15.44 1.18 -41.52
CA THR A 697 -14.36 2.00 -40.95
C THR A 697 -14.92 3.16 -40.12
N ALA A 698 -16.02 3.78 -40.56
CA ALA A 698 -16.72 4.81 -39.81
C ALA A 698 -17.36 4.24 -38.52
N GLU A 699 -18.01 3.07 -38.59
CA GLU A 699 -18.63 2.41 -37.44
C GLU A 699 -17.63 1.91 -36.39
N GLU A 700 -16.48 1.37 -36.82
CA GLU A 700 -15.40 1.02 -35.89
C GLU A 700 -14.76 2.27 -35.25
N SER A 701 -14.57 3.35 -36.02
CA SER A 701 -14.08 4.62 -35.48
C SER A 701 -15.03 5.23 -34.45
N TYR A 702 -16.34 5.20 -34.71
CA TYR A 702 -17.36 5.69 -33.78
C TYR A 702 -17.42 4.82 -32.51
N LEU A 703 -17.40 3.49 -32.64
CA LEU A 703 -17.35 2.57 -31.50
C LEU A 703 -16.13 2.84 -30.59
N VAL A 704 -14.96 3.09 -31.17
CA VAL A 704 -13.75 3.48 -30.42
C VAL A 704 -13.97 4.82 -29.69
N SER A 705 -14.55 5.84 -30.35
CA SER A 705 -14.81 7.14 -29.72
C SER A 705 -15.85 7.07 -28.57
N VAL A 706 -16.88 6.23 -28.68
CA VAL A 706 -17.86 5.98 -27.60
C VAL A 706 -17.17 5.37 -26.37
N VAL A 707 -16.28 4.39 -26.57
CA VAL A 707 -15.49 3.77 -25.51
C VAL A 707 -14.49 4.76 -24.90
N ALA A 708 -13.80 5.56 -25.72
CA ALA A 708 -12.89 6.60 -25.26
C ALA A 708 -13.62 7.66 -24.41
N TYR A 709 -14.81 8.10 -24.84
CA TYR A 709 -15.64 9.02 -24.07
C TYR A 709 -16.03 8.44 -22.70
N ASN A 710 -16.49 7.19 -22.66
CA ASN A 710 -16.87 6.53 -21.40
C ASN A 710 -15.68 6.31 -20.44
N TYR A 711 -14.49 6.05 -20.97
CA TYR A 711 -13.26 6.02 -20.18
C TYR A 711 -12.88 7.43 -19.68
N SER A 712 -12.99 8.46 -20.52
CA SER A 712 -12.67 9.84 -20.15
C SER A 712 -13.59 10.36 -19.02
N LEU A 713 -14.87 9.98 -19.00
CA LEU A 713 -15.79 10.27 -17.89
C LEU A 713 -15.33 9.62 -16.58
N ALA A 714 -14.92 8.35 -16.61
CA ALA A 714 -14.36 7.67 -15.44
C ALA A 714 -13.05 8.33 -14.95
N ALA A 715 -12.18 8.72 -15.88
CA ALA A 715 -10.96 9.46 -15.57
C ALA A 715 -11.26 10.85 -14.97
N LEU A 716 -12.32 11.55 -15.40
CA LEU A 716 -12.75 12.82 -14.82
C LEU A 716 -13.31 12.66 -13.40
N GLU A 717 -14.03 11.58 -13.10
CA GLU A 717 -14.49 11.29 -11.74
C GLU A 717 -13.34 10.91 -10.78
N ARG A 718 -12.32 10.20 -11.28
CA ARG A 718 -11.02 10.08 -10.59
C ARG A 718 -10.35 11.46 -10.46
N ALA A 719 -10.43 12.30 -11.49
CA ALA A 719 -9.84 13.65 -11.43
C ALA A 719 -10.47 14.54 -10.35
N LYS A 720 -11.78 14.38 -10.10
CA LYS A 720 -12.56 15.01 -9.02
C LYS A 720 -12.31 14.42 -7.62
N GLY A 721 -11.66 13.26 -7.50
CA GLY A 721 -11.56 12.52 -6.23
C GLY A 721 -12.92 11.99 -5.72
N THR A 722 -13.86 11.73 -6.64
CA THR A 722 -15.22 11.24 -6.34
C THR A 722 -15.43 9.79 -6.77
N PHE A 723 -14.43 9.15 -7.40
CA PHE A 723 -14.59 7.87 -8.08
C PHE A 723 -15.10 6.75 -7.17
N ILE A 724 -14.50 6.56 -5.99
CA ILE A 724 -14.97 5.58 -4.99
C ILE A 724 -16.24 6.06 -4.26
N ARG A 725 -16.48 7.38 -4.20
CA ARG A 725 -17.62 7.96 -3.45
C ARG A 725 -18.94 7.88 -4.22
N LEU A 726 -18.91 7.69 -5.54
CA LEU A 726 -20.10 7.54 -6.39
C LEU A 726 -20.93 6.29 -6.05
N ASP A 727 -20.30 5.21 -5.59
CA ASP A 727 -20.98 3.96 -5.21
C ASP A 727 -21.83 4.10 -3.92
N ASN A 728 -21.78 5.23 -3.21
CA ASN A 728 -22.72 5.57 -2.13
C ASN A 728 -23.95 6.36 -2.63
N TYR A 729 -24.09 6.60 -3.94
CA TYR A 729 -25.15 7.41 -4.54
C TYR A 729 -25.84 6.72 -5.75
N LYS A 730 -26.23 5.44 -5.60
CA LYS A 730 -27.35 4.82 -6.35
C LYS A 730 -27.85 3.51 -5.73
#